data_AF-A0A3L6ZJX7-F1
#
_entry.id   AF-A0A3L6ZJX7-F1
#
_cell.length_a   1.000
_cell.length_b   1.000
_cell.length_c   1.000
_cell.angle_alpha   90.00
_cell.angle_beta   90.00
_cell.angle_gamma   90.00
#
_symmetry.space_group_name_H-M   'P 1'
#
loop_
_entity.id
_entity.type
_entity.pdbx_description
1 polymer ?
#
loop_
_entity_poly.entity_id
_entity_poly.type
_entity_poly.pdbx_seq_one_letter_code
_entity_poly.pdbx_strand_id
1 'polypeptide(L)'
;MYGRWTPRFTARTLAPPDQGNAPGISGVLDYEPPSASGHGDLTRTEDSTPMRLRALITIALATALAVPLAVTGSAPTPAAADESVAQAVTPASTATVTRLSGATRYETAVAVSKQYPAGVPAAFVTTGVDFPDALSSAAAAARLGGPLLLTPAAALPAAVSTELKRLKPKRIYVIGGAAVVSERIRIALSRIAPAERISGVDRYATGLNVVAKIFPAADHAILATGRKFPDALAASGAAGARKAPVILVDGAKASVSAATLSVLAKLKVSTISIAGSDGAVSAGIQSQLFNAGYAVTRYGGATRYETAAAINTAYFAPEASSTSFLATGVNFPDALAGAALAGHLAAPINVTPRTCVHPSVNDAITELGAPTRFVLGGTAIVSAAAADNVRCVYATKTEPLSGWATSAITLDADAEVPYLDRPPVDVHDPAVKLDSTGLRIYLRADTRKSSDHPVVYAQYGISALIEYNRTGSKVWLDRAKRNAQRLIDIAVVRDGAWWYPYKHPWTYYKRTLATPWYSGMAQGQALSLFTRLAEQTGEASWDVAADKTWASFSQPYSPKLPWSSLSVDKHLYFEEFASNQPPLLVLNGHVFALFGLYDYWRHTGNAEVARYFDGGATTVLDRMMPLIRVEKGVSYYCVQTEYCQSPLWQNQKYHAIHSWQLDTLARLSGDAEFTEWADTLRADWQPPNANRRQTQPQIPPTDPHSGMGGDSDWIEP
;
A
#
# COMPACT_ATOMS: atom_id res chain seq x y z
N MET A 1 6.56 52.02 14.95
CA MET A 1 6.88 52.30 16.37
C MET A 1 6.08 51.34 17.23
N TYR A 2 6.67 50.74 18.27
CA TYR A 2 5.97 49.75 19.12
C TYR A 2 5.27 50.44 20.30
N GLY A 3 3.95 50.28 20.40
CA GLY A 3 3.19 50.53 21.63
C GLY A 3 2.91 49.20 22.34
N ARG A 4 3.34 49.05 23.59
CA ARG A 4 2.95 47.90 24.44
C ARG A 4 1.63 48.20 25.14
N TRP A 5 0.78 47.19 25.29
CA TRP A 5 -0.33 47.18 26.24
C TRP A 5 -0.33 45.88 27.02
N THR A 6 -0.60 45.95 28.32
CA THR A 6 -0.69 44.80 29.23
C THR A 6 -1.90 44.97 30.14
N PRO A 7 -2.84 44.01 30.18
CA PRO A 7 -3.93 44.01 31.16
C PRO A 7 -3.36 43.83 32.58
N ARG A 8 -3.94 44.53 33.57
CA ARG A 8 -3.68 44.29 34.99
C ARG A 8 -4.74 43.33 35.54
N PHE A 9 -4.32 42.26 36.19
CA PHE A 9 -5.17 41.54 37.14
C PHE A 9 -5.06 42.18 38.53
N THR A 10 -6.17 42.22 39.27
CA THR A 10 -6.23 42.69 40.66
C THR A 10 -6.95 41.66 41.52
N ALA A 11 -6.20 40.97 42.37
CA ALA A 11 -6.74 40.14 43.46
C ALA A 11 -6.41 40.79 44.81
N ARG A 12 -7.38 40.84 45.73
CA ARG A 12 -7.20 41.43 47.06
C ARG A 12 -6.84 40.36 48.10
N THR A 13 -5.57 40.38 48.50
CA THR A 13 -5.07 40.28 49.89
C THR A 13 -5.90 39.53 50.94
N LEU A 14 -5.29 38.52 51.58
CA LEU A 14 -5.10 38.46 53.05
C LEU A 14 -3.86 37.60 53.38
N ALA A 15 -3.16 37.93 54.47
CA ALA A 15 -1.86 37.36 54.90
C ALA A 15 -1.51 37.89 56.33
N PRO A 16 -0.34 37.55 56.91
CA PRO A 16 0.20 36.22 57.26
C PRO A 16 0.25 36.08 58.82
N PRO A 17 1.28 35.57 59.56
CA PRO A 17 2.75 35.74 59.42
C PRO A 17 3.51 34.36 59.45
N ASP A 18 4.82 34.16 59.72
CA ASP A 18 5.94 35.03 60.16
C ASP A 18 7.36 34.47 59.81
N GLN A 19 8.42 35.08 60.38
CA GLN A 19 9.87 34.75 60.53
C GLN A 19 10.40 33.31 60.29
N GLY A 20 11.68 33.09 59.90
CA GLY A 20 12.77 34.04 59.57
C GLY A 20 14.22 33.47 59.62
N ASN A 21 15.22 34.32 59.33
CA ASN A 21 16.70 34.15 59.40
C ASN A 21 17.48 33.38 58.30
N ALA A 22 18.80 33.67 58.20
CA ALA A 22 19.67 33.43 57.03
C ALA A 22 21.15 33.06 57.40
N PRO A 23 22.26 33.49 56.72
CA PRO A 23 22.93 32.63 55.71
C PRO A 23 24.48 32.46 55.77
N GLY A 24 24.97 31.35 55.17
CA GLY A 24 26.15 31.32 54.27
C GLY A 24 27.58 31.06 54.82
N ILE A 25 28.47 30.54 53.93
CA ILE A 25 29.95 30.75 53.77
C ILE A 25 30.67 29.48 53.19
N SER A 26 31.58 29.68 52.20
CA SER A 26 32.75 28.88 51.69
C SER A 26 32.73 27.31 51.66
N GLY A 27 33.32 26.55 50.73
CA GLY A 27 34.46 26.78 49.81
C GLY A 27 35.81 26.38 50.47
N VAL A 28 36.79 25.70 49.85
CA VAL A 28 37.09 25.25 48.46
C VAL A 28 38.10 24.05 48.54
N LEU A 29 38.59 23.47 47.41
CA LEU A 29 39.84 22.66 47.21
C LEU A 29 39.77 21.11 47.40
N ASP A 30 40.46 20.25 46.61
CA ASP A 30 40.98 20.39 45.22
C ASP A 30 41.46 19.06 44.53
N TYR A 31 41.65 19.13 43.21
CA TYR A 31 42.61 18.40 42.32
C TYR A 31 42.52 16.89 41.94
N GLU A 32 43.33 16.49 40.93
CA GLU A 32 43.13 15.36 39.97
C GLU A 32 44.41 14.45 39.75
N PRO A 33 44.71 13.71 38.64
CA PRO A 33 45.25 12.32 38.68
C PRO A 33 46.75 12.21 38.21
N PRO A 34 47.32 11.35 37.29
CA PRO A 34 46.81 10.39 36.26
C PRO A 34 47.51 8.98 36.12
N SER A 35 46.84 8.07 35.38
CA SER A 35 47.39 7.03 34.43
C SER A 35 48.16 5.76 34.88
N ALA A 36 47.91 4.65 34.13
CA ALA A 36 48.90 3.75 33.45
C ALA A 36 48.67 2.21 33.51
N SER A 37 48.59 1.63 32.31
CA SER A 37 48.64 0.21 31.83
C SER A 37 49.33 -0.92 32.62
N GLY A 38 48.83 -2.17 32.43
CA GLY A 38 49.60 -3.42 32.64
C GLY A 38 48.92 -4.68 32.05
N HIS A 39 49.70 -5.58 31.41
CA HIS A 39 49.26 -6.92 30.93
C HIS A 39 49.76 -8.04 31.87
N GLY A 40 49.05 -9.17 31.93
CA GLY A 40 49.48 -10.41 32.59
C GLY A 40 48.50 -11.57 32.35
N ASP A 41 48.99 -12.81 32.29
CA ASP A 41 48.23 -14.02 31.85
C ASP A 41 48.69 -15.29 32.62
N LEU A 42 47.93 -16.39 32.46
CA LEU A 42 48.25 -17.83 32.64
C LEU A 42 47.83 -18.64 33.89
N THR A 43 47.52 -19.91 33.57
CA THR A 43 47.23 -21.13 34.39
C THR A 43 45.79 -21.26 34.95
N ARG A 44 45.02 -22.33 34.65
CA ARG A 44 45.12 -23.81 34.92
C ARG A 44 44.92 -24.16 36.42
N THR A 45 44.19 -25.21 36.83
CA THR A 45 43.83 -26.50 36.18
C THR A 45 42.53 -27.11 36.78
N GLU A 46 41.92 -28.07 36.05
CA GLU A 46 41.26 -29.36 36.45
C GLU A 46 40.60 -29.52 37.87
N ASP A 47 39.58 -30.34 38.17
CA ASP A 47 38.55 -31.20 37.53
C ASP A 47 38.01 -32.13 38.67
N SER A 48 37.10 -33.08 38.38
CA SER A 48 36.70 -34.27 39.14
C SER A 48 35.49 -34.21 40.11
N THR A 49 34.66 -35.26 40.01
CA THR A 49 33.60 -35.67 40.95
C THR A 49 33.82 -37.14 41.34
N PRO A 50 33.28 -37.62 42.49
CA PRO A 50 32.72 -38.99 42.46
C PRO A 50 31.51 -39.30 43.40
N MET A 51 30.40 -39.73 42.77
CA MET A 51 29.72 -41.05 42.96
C MET A 51 29.16 -41.59 44.33
N ARG A 52 27.82 -41.55 44.48
CA ARG A 52 26.84 -42.60 44.97
C ARG A 52 26.94 -43.15 46.44
N LEU A 53 25.88 -43.71 47.09
CA LEU A 53 25.25 -45.04 46.83
C LEU A 53 24.07 -45.44 47.79
N ARG A 54 23.05 -46.21 47.28
CA ARG A 54 21.96 -47.02 47.97
C ARG A 54 20.86 -46.26 48.75
N ALA A 55 19.62 -46.78 48.99
CA ALA A 55 18.91 -48.07 48.70
C ALA A 55 17.38 -47.78 48.42
N LEU A 56 16.60 -48.50 47.59
CA LEU A 56 15.87 -49.81 47.74
C LEU A 56 14.88 -49.87 48.95
N ILE A 57 13.63 -50.38 48.90
CA ILE A 57 12.68 -50.94 47.88
C ILE A 57 11.23 -50.86 48.44
N THR A 58 10.20 -50.62 47.61
CA THR A 58 8.87 -51.30 47.71
C THR A 58 8.15 -51.33 46.35
N ILE A 59 7.17 -52.21 46.16
CA ILE A 59 6.58 -52.58 44.85
C ILE A 59 5.05 -52.57 44.89
N ALA A 60 4.41 -51.98 43.88
CA ALA A 60 3.08 -52.35 43.39
C ALA A 60 2.97 -52.01 41.90
N LEU A 61 2.44 -52.92 41.07
CA LEU A 61 2.34 -52.74 39.62
C LEU A 61 0.88 -52.60 39.19
N ALA A 62 0.57 -51.56 38.40
CA ALA A 62 -0.71 -51.42 37.71
C ALA A 62 -0.43 -50.88 36.29
N THR A 63 -0.87 -51.61 35.27
CA THR A 63 -0.53 -51.33 33.87
C THR A 63 -1.53 -50.38 33.21
N ALA A 64 -1.05 -49.22 32.76
CA ALA A 64 -1.71 -48.37 31.78
C ALA A 64 -0.74 -48.12 30.60
N LEU A 65 -1.25 -48.11 29.36
CA LEU A 65 -0.38 -47.93 28.19
C LEU A 65 0.06 -46.46 28.06
N ALA A 66 1.37 -46.23 28.12
CA ALA A 66 1.97 -44.92 27.85
C ALA A 66 2.36 -44.81 26.37
N VAL A 67 1.70 -43.92 25.63
CA VAL A 67 2.18 -43.42 24.33
C VAL A 67 3.12 -42.24 24.62
N PRO A 68 4.37 -42.22 24.11
CA PRO A 68 5.26 -41.09 24.32
C PRO A 68 4.80 -39.87 23.52
N LEU A 69 4.45 -38.77 24.19
CA LEU A 69 4.28 -37.47 23.53
C LEU A 69 5.65 -36.99 23.03
N ALA A 70 5.80 -36.90 21.71
CA ALA A 70 6.92 -36.19 21.10
C ALA A 70 6.71 -34.68 21.25
N VAL A 71 7.62 -34.00 21.96
CA VAL A 71 7.59 -32.53 22.08
C VAL A 71 8.00 -31.91 20.74
N THR A 72 7.02 -31.54 19.93
CA THR A 72 7.23 -30.78 18.69
C THR A 72 7.14 -29.28 18.97
N GLY A 73 8.30 -28.64 19.16
CA GLY A 73 8.41 -27.19 19.34
C GLY A 73 8.15 -26.42 18.04
N SER A 74 6.89 -26.30 17.63
CA SER A 74 6.48 -25.43 16.52
C SER A 74 6.35 -23.98 17.00
N ALA A 75 7.29 -23.12 16.61
CA ALA A 75 7.10 -21.67 16.76
C ALA A 75 5.87 -21.23 15.94
N PRO A 76 5.00 -20.34 16.47
CA PRO A 76 3.80 -19.90 15.76
C PRO A 76 4.19 -19.15 14.50
N THR A 77 3.81 -19.68 13.34
CA THR A 77 3.88 -18.93 12.08
C THR A 77 2.72 -17.94 12.07
N PRO A 78 2.94 -16.64 11.79
CA PRO A 78 1.84 -15.69 11.74
C PRO A 78 0.86 -16.11 10.64
N ALA A 79 -0.40 -16.30 11.02
CA ALA A 79 -1.46 -16.62 10.07
C ALA A 79 -1.65 -15.44 9.12
N ALA A 80 -1.52 -15.67 7.82
CA ALA A 80 -1.95 -14.70 6.83
C ALA A 80 -3.48 -14.55 6.91
N ALA A 81 -3.98 -13.33 7.00
CA ALA A 81 -5.41 -13.06 6.97
C ALA A 81 -5.99 -13.49 5.61
N ASP A 82 -6.90 -14.47 5.63
CA ASP A 82 -7.56 -15.00 4.43
C ASP A 82 -8.86 -14.21 4.20
N GLU A 83 -8.74 -13.03 3.57
CA GLU A 83 -9.89 -12.17 3.28
C GLU A 83 -10.90 -12.90 2.39
N SER A 84 -12.12 -13.10 2.90
CA SER A 84 -13.13 -13.93 2.23
C SER A 84 -13.79 -13.18 1.07
N VAL A 85 -13.15 -13.18 -0.10
CA VAL A 85 -13.67 -12.54 -1.33
C VAL A 85 -15.00 -13.17 -1.75
N ALA A 86 -16.09 -12.40 -1.67
CA ALA A 86 -17.39 -12.80 -2.18
C ALA A 86 -17.40 -12.77 -3.72
N GLN A 87 -17.62 -13.91 -4.36
CA GLN A 87 -17.61 -14.02 -5.82
C GLN A 87 -18.97 -13.63 -6.42
N ALA A 88 -19.01 -12.58 -7.24
CA ALA A 88 -20.07 -12.48 -8.26
C ALA A 88 -19.58 -13.17 -9.54
N VAL A 89 -20.41 -14.09 -10.06
CA VAL A 89 -20.08 -14.84 -11.27
C VAL A 89 -20.21 -13.93 -12.49
N THR A 90 -19.09 -13.37 -12.92
CA THR A 90 -18.92 -12.88 -14.29
C THR A 90 -18.92 -14.09 -15.24
N PRO A 91 -19.49 -14.00 -16.45
CA PRO A 91 -19.49 -15.11 -17.39
C PRO A 91 -18.04 -15.51 -17.72
N ALA A 92 -17.76 -16.82 -17.67
CA ALA A 92 -16.42 -17.35 -17.84
C ALA A 92 -15.83 -16.98 -19.20
N SER A 93 -14.52 -16.74 -19.22
CA SER A 93 -13.80 -16.43 -20.46
C SER A 93 -13.86 -17.61 -21.44
N THR A 94 -14.14 -17.33 -22.71
CA THR A 94 -14.19 -18.31 -23.81
C THR A 94 -12.84 -18.94 -24.18
N ALA A 95 -11.75 -18.54 -23.53
CA ALA A 95 -10.41 -19.06 -23.77
C ALA A 95 -10.27 -20.52 -23.28
N THR A 96 -9.60 -21.36 -24.07
CA THR A 96 -9.27 -22.74 -23.68
C THR A 96 -8.22 -22.73 -22.57
N VAL A 97 -8.63 -23.13 -21.37
CA VAL A 97 -7.77 -23.22 -20.18
C VAL A 97 -6.98 -24.52 -20.18
N THR A 98 -5.65 -24.43 -20.24
CA THR A 98 -4.72 -25.57 -20.10
C THR A 98 -3.88 -25.42 -18.85
N ARG A 99 -3.96 -26.36 -17.91
CA ARG A 99 -3.18 -26.31 -16.65
C ARG A 99 -1.85 -27.05 -16.77
N LEU A 100 -0.76 -26.38 -16.39
CA LEU A 100 0.59 -26.92 -16.34
C LEU A 100 1.01 -27.02 -14.86
N SER A 101 0.96 -28.23 -14.30
CA SER A 101 1.18 -28.49 -12.87
C SER A 101 1.67 -29.91 -12.59
N GLY A 102 2.52 -30.06 -11.57
CA GLY A 102 2.89 -31.35 -10.98
C GLY A 102 2.59 -31.42 -9.48
N ALA A 103 2.93 -32.55 -8.84
CA ALA A 103 2.78 -32.72 -7.39
C ALA A 103 3.76 -31.85 -6.57
N THR A 104 4.87 -31.42 -7.17
CA THR A 104 5.77 -30.40 -6.63
C THR A 104 6.25 -29.47 -7.76
N ARG A 105 6.87 -28.35 -7.37
CA ARG A 105 7.52 -27.37 -8.27
C ARG A 105 8.43 -27.99 -9.33
N TYR A 106 9.06 -29.14 -9.05
CA TYR A 106 9.96 -29.80 -10.00
C TYR A 106 9.19 -30.48 -11.14
N GLU A 107 8.11 -31.19 -10.85
CA GLU A 107 7.22 -31.76 -11.86
C GLU A 107 6.25 -30.74 -12.48
N THR A 108 5.96 -29.60 -11.83
CA THR A 108 5.38 -28.43 -12.53
C THR A 108 6.34 -27.93 -13.61
N ALA A 109 7.64 -27.78 -13.31
CA ALA A 109 8.62 -27.39 -14.32
C ALA A 109 8.72 -28.40 -15.48
N VAL A 110 8.61 -29.71 -15.18
CA VAL A 110 8.49 -30.76 -16.22
C VAL A 110 7.16 -30.69 -17.00
N ALA A 111 6.05 -30.30 -16.38
CA ALA A 111 4.78 -30.09 -17.07
C ALA A 111 4.85 -28.90 -18.05
N VAL A 112 5.59 -27.84 -17.69
CA VAL A 112 5.87 -26.70 -18.57
C VAL A 112 6.83 -27.10 -19.70
N SER A 113 7.92 -27.80 -19.42
CA SER A 113 8.91 -28.15 -20.45
C SER A 113 8.39 -29.14 -21.50
N LYS A 114 7.32 -29.88 -21.20
CA LYS A 114 6.60 -30.72 -22.18
C LYS A 114 6.00 -29.95 -23.36
N GLN A 115 5.82 -28.62 -23.23
CA GLN A 115 5.42 -27.76 -24.35
C GLN A 115 6.57 -27.53 -25.37
N TYR A 116 7.80 -27.94 -25.04
CA TYR A 116 8.96 -27.90 -25.95
C TYR A 116 9.17 -29.26 -26.64
N PRO A 117 9.52 -29.27 -27.95
CA PRO A 117 9.89 -30.48 -28.67
C PRO A 117 11.23 -31.06 -28.18
N ALA A 118 11.60 -32.23 -28.69
CA ALA A 118 12.95 -32.77 -28.50
C ALA A 118 13.98 -32.07 -29.43
N GLY A 119 15.24 -31.99 -28.99
CA GLY A 119 16.35 -31.40 -29.74
C GLY A 119 16.62 -29.91 -29.43
N VAL A 120 16.16 -29.41 -28.29
CA VAL A 120 16.23 -27.98 -27.94
C VAL A 120 17.67 -27.43 -27.96
N PRO A 121 17.91 -26.16 -28.38
CA PRO A 121 19.26 -25.61 -28.47
C PRO A 121 19.98 -25.51 -27.12
N ALA A 122 19.22 -25.28 -26.04
CA ALA A 122 19.70 -25.34 -24.67
C ALA A 122 18.59 -25.76 -23.70
N ALA A 123 18.95 -26.21 -22.51
CA ALA A 123 18.07 -26.26 -21.35
C ALA A 123 18.74 -25.57 -20.16
N PHE A 124 17.95 -24.87 -19.35
CA PHE A 124 18.43 -24.16 -18.16
C PHE A 124 18.02 -24.94 -16.91
N VAL A 125 18.94 -25.14 -15.97
CA VAL A 125 18.69 -25.82 -14.70
C VAL A 125 19.14 -24.92 -13.56
N THR A 126 18.23 -24.63 -12.64
CA THR A 126 18.48 -23.69 -11.52
C THR A 126 17.83 -24.20 -10.23
N THR A 127 18.12 -23.55 -9.11
CA THR A 127 17.48 -23.89 -7.83
C THR A 127 15.97 -23.68 -7.90
N GLY A 128 15.20 -24.64 -7.38
CA GLY A 128 13.77 -24.45 -7.12
C GLY A 128 13.46 -23.85 -5.75
N VAL A 129 14.48 -23.55 -4.93
CA VAL A 129 14.32 -23.14 -3.53
C VAL A 129 14.16 -21.62 -3.37
N ASP A 130 14.83 -20.83 -4.20
CA ASP A 130 14.71 -19.36 -4.29
C ASP A 130 14.47 -18.95 -5.76
N PHE A 131 14.01 -17.71 -5.99
CA PHE A 131 13.54 -17.23 -7.30
C PHE A 131 14.55 -16.48 -8.21
N PRO A 132 15.57 -15.73 -7.74
CA PRO A 132 16.30 -14.78 -8.59
C PRO A 132 17.06 -15.42 -9.75
N ASP A 133 17.74 -16.53 -9.50
CA ASP A 133 18.53 -17.26 -10.50
C ASP A 133 17.62 -17.83 -11.61
N ALA A 134 16.35 -18.06 -11.33
CA ALA A 134 15.36 -18.47 -12.32
C ALA A 134 14.80 -17.27 -13.11
N LEU A 135 14.38 -16.19 -12.44
CA LEU A 135 13.81 -15.01 -13.11
C LEU A 135 14.84 -14.32 -14.03
N SER A 136 16.10 -14.23 -13.58
CA SER A 136 17.20 -13.68 -14.39
C SER A 136 17.66 -14.60 -15.53
N SER A 137 17.27 -15.88 -15.53
CA SER A 137 17.56 -16.81 -16.64
C SER A 137 16.36 -17.15 -17.52
N ALA A 138 15.12 -16.82 -17.12
CA ALA A 138 13.91 -17.07 -17.90
C ALA A 138 13.96 -16.42 -19.30
N ALA A 139 14.32 -15.13 -19.38
CA ALA A 139 14.50 -14.42 -20.64
C ALA A 139 15.65 -15.00 -21.50
N ALA A 140 16.72 -15.48 -20.85
CA ALA A 140 17.85 -16.12 -21.54
C ALA A 140 17.48 -17.51 -22.11
N ALA A 141 16.66 -18.28 -21.39
CA ALA A 141 16.10 -19.55 -21.83
C ALA A 141 15.16 -19.35 -23.02
N ALA A 142 14.21 -18.40 -22.91
CA ALA A 142 13.36 -17.96 -24.01
C ALA A 142 14.17 -17.54 -25.26
N ARG A 143 15.21 -16.72 -25.08
CA ARG A 143 16.09 -16.23 -26.16
C ARG A 143 16.86 -17.33 -26.90
N LEU A 144 17.01 -18.51 -26.30
CA LEU A 144 17.60 -19.71 -26.94
C LEU A 144 16.57 -20.78 -27.33
N GLY A 145 15.27 -20.56 -27.16
CA GLY A 145 14.24 -21.58 -27.40
C GLY A 145 14.37 -22.81 -26.48
N GLY A 146 14.84 -22.59 -25.25
CA GLY A 146 15.08 -23.63 -24.25
C GLY A 146 14.13 -23.54 -23.05
N PRO A 147 13.77 -24.68 -22.42
CA PRO A 147 13.01 -24.69 -21.17
C PRO A 147 13.90 -24.34 -19.96
N LEU A 148 13.26 -23.85 -18.91
CA LEU A 148 13.84 -23.69 -17.58
C LEU A 148 13.28 -24.78 -16.65
N LEU A 149 14.18 -25.55 -16.04
CA LEU A 149 13.89 -26.64 -15.12
C LEU A 149 14.49 -26.36 -13.73
N LEU A 150 13.86 -26.90 -12.70
CA LEU A 150 14.20 -26.65 -11.30
C LEU A 150 14.81 -27.88 -10.64
N THR A 151 15.68 -27.69 -9.65
CA THR A 151 16.24 -28.76 -8.81
C THR A 151 16.41 -28.29 -7.35
N PRO A 152 16.31 -29.16 -6.33
CA PRO A 152 16.88 -28.86 -5.02
C PRO A 152 18.41 -28.93 -5.10
N ALA A 153 19.12 -28.33 -4.13
CA ALA A 153 20.57 -28.16 -4.19
C ALA A 153 21.39 -29.46 -4.16
N ALA A 154 20.90 -30.50 -3.49
CA ALA A 154 21.69 -31.70 -3.17
C ALA A 154 21.54 -32.87 -4.17
N ALA A 155 20.38 -33.01 -4.82
CA ALA A 155 20.08 -34.13 -5.72
C ALA A 155 19.18 -33.71 -6.88
N LEU A 156 19.46 -34.22 -8.08
CA LEU A 156 18.65 -33.98 -9.28
C LEU A 156 17.39 -34.89 -9.24
N PRO A 157 16.15 -34.36 -9.33
CA PRO A 157 14.94 -35.18 -9.28
C PRO A 157 14.85 -36.13 -10.48
N ALA A 158 14.34 -37.35 -10.25
CA ALA A 158 14.21 -38.36 -11.30
C ALA A 158 13.34 -37.88 -12.48
N ALA A 159 12.25 -37.15 -12.20
CA ALA A 159 11.40 -36.54 -13.23
C ALA A 159 12.18 -35.57 -14.13
N VAL A 160 13.01 -34.69 -13.55
CA VAL A 160 13.82 -33.69 -14.26
C VAL A 160 14.94 -34.37 -15.08
N SER A 161 15.58 -35.40 -14.54
CA SER A 161 16.58 -36.22 -15.25
C SER A 161 15.98 -36.95 -16.47
N THR A 162 14.78 -37.50 -16.33
CA THR A 162 14.04 -38.14 -17.42
C THR A 162 13.59 -37.14 -18.48
N GLU A 163 13.08 -35.98 -18.07
CA GLU A 163 12.63 -34.92 -18.98
C GLU A 163 13.79 -34.30 -19.78
N LEU A 164 14.96 -34.09 -19.17
CA LEU A 164 16.17 -33.66 -19.89
C LEU A 164 16.58 -34.67 -20.98
N LYS A 165 16.40 -35.98 -20.75
CA LYS A 165 16.63 -37.03 -21.76
C LYS A 165 15.57 -37.01 -22.87
N ARG A 166 14.31 -36.64 -22.59
CA ARG A 166 13.27 -36.40 -23.61
C ARG A 166 13.62 -35.18 -24.47
N LEU A 167 14.00 -34.08 -23.82
CA LEU A 167 14.32 -32.79 -24.44
C LEU A 167 15.58 -32.84 -25.33
N LYS A 168 16.53 -33.74 -25.07
CA LYS A 168 17.80 -33.88 -25.81
C LYS A 168 18.50 -32.53 -26.07
N PRO A 169 18.77 -31.71 -25.02
CA PRO A 169 19.33 -30.38 -25.18
C PRO A 169 20.76 -30.43 -25.73
N LYS A 170 21.14 -29.51 -26.63
CA LYS A 170 22.53 -29.44 -27.15
C LYS A 170 23.55 -28.95 -26.10
N ARG A 171 23.09 -28.19 -25.10
CA ARG A 171 23.86 -27.76 -23.91
C ARG A 171 22.90 -27.56 -22.73
N ILE A 172 23.38 -27.83 -21.52
CA ILE A 172 22.69 -27.50 -20.26
C ILE A 172 23.44 -26.34 -19.60
N TYR A 173 22.71 -25.29 -19.24
CA TYR A 173 23.22 -24.19 -18.41
C TYR A 173 22.77 -24.40 -16.97
N VAL A 174 23.74 -24.55 -16.06
CA VAL A 174 23.49 -24.65 -14.61
C VAL A 174 23.64 -23.27 -14.00
N ILE A 175 22.52 -22.68 -13.59
CA ILE A 175 22.48 -21.31 -13.07
C ILE A 175 22.60 -21.36 -11.54
N GLY A 176 23.42 -20.47 -11.00
CA GLY A 176 23.69 -20.36 -9.58
C GLY A 176 24.97 -21.09 -9.12
N GLY A 177 25.48 -20.64 -7.97
CA GLY A 177 26.70 -21.18 -7.36
C GLY A 177 26.56 -22.63 -6.87
N ALA A 178 27.69 -23.25 -6.52
CA ALA A 178 27.71 -24.64 -6.03
C ALA A 178 26.93 -24.86 -4.72
N ALA A 179 26.62 -23.81 -3.96
CA ALA A 179 25.77 -23.88 -2.77
C ALA A 179 24.27 -24.07 -3.11
N VAL A 180 23.78 -23.52 -4.22
CA VAL A 180 22.36 -23.58 -4.62
C VAL A 180 22.05 -24.65 -5.66
N VAL A 181 23.03 -25.02 -6.50
CA VAL A 181 22.98 -26.23 -7.35
C VAL A 181 24.33 -26.93 -7.28
N SER A 182 24.41 -28.01 -6.50
CA SER A 182 25.68 -28.67 -6.17
C SER A 182 26.46 -29.17 -7.38
N GLU A 183 27.78 -29.30 -7.20
CA GLU A 183 28.65 -29.80 -8.26
C GLU A 183 28.36 -31.27 -8.62
N ARG A 184 27.82 -32.05 -7.67
CA ARG A 184 27.25 -33.39 -7.93
C ARG A 184 26.13 -33.33 -8.98
N ILE A 185 25.26 -32.30 -8.93
CA ILE A 185 24.21 -32.10 -9.93
C ILE A 185 24.81 -31.69 -11.28
N ARG A 186 25.78 -30.77 -11.33
CA ARG A 186 26.42 -30.40 -12.61
C ARG A 186 27.09 -31.61 -13.28
N ILE A 187 27.75 -32.46 -12.51
CA ILE A 187 28.36 -33.73 -12.98
C ILE A 187 27.31 -34.77 -13.41
N ALA A 188 26.14 -34.80 -12.77
CA ALA A 188 25.02 -35.63 -13.23
C ALA A 188 24.43 -35.12 -14.56
N LEU A 189 24.27 -33.80 -14.70
CA LEU A 189 23.78 -33.15 -15.92
C LEU A 189 24.76 -33.31 -17.09
N SER A 190 26.08 -33.26 -16.85
CA SER A 190 27.10 -33.46 -17.88
C SER A 190 27.12 -34.88 -18.49
N ARG A 191 26.39 -35.83 -17.89
CA ARG A 191 26.16 -37.18 -18.46
C ARG A 191 24.94 -37.25 -19.39
N ILE A 192 24.17 -36.17 -19.51
CA ILE A 192 23.02 -36.05 -20.41
C ILE A 192 23.38 -35.18 -21.62
N ALA A 193 24.00 -34.02 -21.38
CA ALA A 193 24.50 -33.10 -22.41
C ALA A 193 25.60 -32.19 -21.80
N PRO A 194 26.44 -31.52 -22.60
CA PRO A 194 27.49 -30.62 -22.09
C PRO A 194 26.92 -29.59 -21.09
N ALA A 195 27.42 -29.61 -19.84
CA ALA A 195 26.84 -28.83 -18.74
C ALA A 195 27.80 -27.74 -18.23
N GLU A 196 27.45 -26.48 -18.51
CA GLU A 196 28.22 -25.26 -18.22
C GLU A 196 27.57 -24.50 -17.05
N ARG A 197 28.35 -24.07 -16.04
CA ARG A 197 27.83 -23.29 -14.91
C ARG A 197 27.91 -21.79 -15.21
N ILE A 198 26.86 -21.05 -14.86
CA ILE A 198 26.87 -19.58 -14.83
C ILE A 198 26.45 -19.12 -13.43
N SER A 199 27.32 -18.36 -12.76
CA SER A 199 27.13 -17.88 -11.39
C SER A 199 27.90 -16.58 -11.15
N GLY A 200 27.48 -15.79 -10.17
CA GLY A 200 28.21 -14.66 -9.61
C GLY A 200 28.34 -14.78 -8.09
N VAL A 201 28.83 -13.72 -7.44
CA VAL A 201 28.95 -13.64 -5.97
C VAL A 201 27.60 -13.51 -5.26
N ASP A 202 26.58 -12.99 -5.96
CA ASP A 202 25.21 -12.86 -5.49
C ASP A 202 24.19 -13.08 -6.62
N ARG A 203 22.91 -12.86 -6.32
CA ARG A 203 21.78 -12.96 -7.27
C ARG A 203 21.87 -11.98 -8.45
N TYR A 204 22.43 -10.80 -8.24
CA TYR A 204 22.52 -9.74 -9.25
C TYR A 204 23.70 -10.01 -10.20
N ALA A 205 24.86 -10.36 -9.66
CA ALA A 205 26.02 -10.80 -10.41
C ALA A 205 25.75 -12.09 -11.20
N THR A 206 24.98 -13.03 -10.64
CA THR A 206 24.52 -14.24 -11.37
C THR A 206 23.67 -13.86 -12.57
N GLY A 207 22.66 -13.01 -12.39
CA GLY A 207 21.82 -12.53 -13.50
C GLY A 207 22.60 -11.76 -14.57
N LEU A 208 23.48 -10.84 -14.17
CA LEU A 208 24.34 -10.10 -15.10
C LEU A 208 25.29 -11.03 -15.89
N ASN A 209 25.83 -12.07 -15.26
CA ASN A 209 26.66 -13.07 -15.92
C ASN A 209 25.87 -13.94 -16.92
N VAL A 210 24.60 -14.27 -16.64
CA VAL A 210 23.71 -14.92 -17.61
C VAL A 210 23.42 -14.00 -18.78
N VAL A 211 23.04 -12.75 -18.52
CA VAL A 211 22.72 -11.76 -19.54
C VAL A 211 23.92 -11.50 -20.46
N ALA A 212 25.09 -11.22 -19.90
CA ALA A 212 26.31 -10.92 -20.65
C ALA A 212 26.94 -12.12 -21.40
N LYS A 213 26.42 -13.34 -21.18
CA LYS A 213 26.80 -14.60 -21.84
C LYS A 213 25.85 -15.01 -22.96
N ILE A 214 24.55 -14.74 -22.82
CA ILE A 214 23.49 -15.23 -23.72
C ILE A 214 23.01 -14.15 -24.71
N PHE A 215 23.06 -12.88 -24.32
CA PHE A 215 22.69 -11.75 -25.19
C PHE A 215 23.98 -11.13 -25.78
N PRO A 216 24.18 -11.17 -27.12
CA PRO A 216 25.32 -10.50 -27.75
C PRO A 216 25.10 -8.99 -27.91
N ALA A 217 23.84 -8.58 -28.04
CA ALA A 217 23.35 -7.20 -28.04
C ALA A 217 21.85 -7.21 -27.71
N ALA A 218 21.32 -6.08 -27.24
CA ALA A 218 19.89 -5.79 -27.10
C ALA A 218 19.69 -4.27 -27.13
N ASP A 219 18.74 -3.77 -27.93
CA ASP A 219 18.31 -2.36 -27.96
C ASP A 219 17.53 -1.96 -26.69
N HIS A 220 16.89 -2.95 -26.08
CA HIS A 220 16.00 -2.83 -24.95
C HIS A 220 16.43 -3.72 -23.78
N ALA A 221 16.18 -3.29 -22.54
CA ALA A 221 16.29 -4.14 -21.35
C ALA A 221 15.17 -3.83 -20.35
N ILE A 222 14.64 -4.86 -19.68
CA ILE A 222 13.66 -4.68 -18.61
C ILE A 222 14.36 -4.85 -17.26
N LEU A 223 14.36 -3.80 -16.43
CA LEU A 223 14.90 -3.82 -15.07
C LEU A 223 13.80 -4.12 -14.06
N ALA A 224 14.07 -5.03 -13.12
CA ALA A 224 13.12 -5.42 -12.08
C ALA A 224 13.83 -5.65 -10.74
N THR A 225 13.09 -5.59 -9.64
CA THR A 225 13.67 -5.81 -8.31
C THR A 225 14.03 -7.28 -8.08
N GLY A 226 15.23 -7.55 -7.55
CA GLY A 226 15.64 -8.90 -7.10
C GLY A 226 15.25 -9.21 -5.64
N ARG A 227 14.55 -8.28 -4.98
CA ARG A 227 14.08 -8.39 -3.58
C ARG A 227 12.73 -9.11 -3.46
N LYS A 228 11.91 -9.11 -4.52
CA LYS A 228 10.61 -9.78 -4.65
C LYS A 228 10.48 -10.34 -6.08
N PHE A 229 9.55 -11.26 -6.32
CA PHE A 229 9.40 -11.95 -7.61
C PHE A 229 8.36 -11.42 -8.62
N PRO A 230 7.20 -10.83 -8.24
CA PRO A 230 6.07 -10.70 -9.18
C PRO A 230 6.34 -9.82 -10.41
N ASP A 231 7.01 -8.68 -10.22
CA ASP A 231 7.23 -7.70 -11.30
C ASP A 231 8.21 -8.25 -12.36
N ALA A 232 9.25 -8.97 -11.91
CA ALA A 232 10.20 -9.66 -12.77
C ALA A 232 9.59 -10.90 -13.47
N LEU A 233 8.65 -11.57 -12.81
CA LEU A 233 7.87 -12.65 -13.41
C LEU A 233 6.98 -12.10 -14.54
N ALA A 234 6.20 -11.04 -14.28
CA ALA A 234 5.37 -10.37 -15.28
C ALA A 234 6.19 -9.88 -16.49
N ALA A 235 7.35 -9.27 -16.24
CA ALA A 235 8.28 -8.80 -17.26
C ALA A 235 8.79 -9.90 -18.22
N SER A 236 8.73 -11.18 -17.85
CA SER A 236 9.37 -12.26 -18.62
C SER A 236 8.72 -12.49 -20.00
N GLY A 237 7.40 -12.30 -20.12
CA GLY A 237 6.70 -12.36 -21.41
C GLY A 237 7.09 -11.22 -22.34
N ALA A 238 7.02 -9.99 -21.83
CA ALA A 238 7.42 -8.76 -22.53
C ALA A 238 8.90 -8.79 -22.99
N ALA A 239 9.80 -9.24 -22.11
CA ALA A 239 11.22 -9.41 -22.42
C ALA A 239 11.43 -10.41 -23.57
N GLY A 240 10.70 -11.54 -23.57
CA GLY A 240 10.71 -12.50 -24.67
C GLY A 240 10.24 -11.92 -26.00
N ALA A 241 9.10 -11.20 -25.99
CA ALA A 241 8.57 -10.53 -27.18
C ALA A 241 9.55 -9.48 -27.76
N ARG A 242 10.23 -8.72 -26.90
CA ARG A 242 11.31 -7.78 -27.29
C ARG A 242 12.66 -8.45 -27.59
N LYS A 243 12.82 -9.76 -27.32
CA LYS A 243 14.12 -10.48 -27.32
C LYS A 243 15.17 -9.83 -26.41
N ALA A 244 14.71 -9.15 -25.35
CA ALA A 244 15.47 -8.39 -24.38
C ALA A 244 15.79 -9.21 -23.11
N PRO A 245 16.82 -8.84 -22.33
CA PRO A 245 17.04 -9.41 -21.00
C PRO A 245 16.10 -8.81 -19.95
N VAL A 246 15.76 -9.62 -18.94
CA VAL A 246 15.32 -9.13 -17.62
C VAL A 246 16.56 -9.01 -16.74
N ILE A 247 16.84 -7.82 -16.24
CA ILE A 247 17.98 -7.54 -15.36
C ILE A 247 17.46 -7.27 -13.94
N LEU A 248 17.83 -8.15 -13.00
CA LEU A 248 17.50 -7.95 -11.60
C LEU A 248 18.44 -6.93 -10.96
N VAL A 249 17.88 -5.98 -10.22
CA VAL A 249 18.62 -4.96 -9.45
C VAL A 249 18.19 -4.95 -7.98
N ASP A 250 19.05 -4.47 -7.10
CA ASP A 250 18.69 -4.21 -5.70
C ASP A 250 17.87 -2.91 -5.62
N GLY A 251 16.59 -3.01 -5.96
CA GLY A 251 15.72 -1.87 -6.22
C GLY A 251 15.49 -0.92 -5.03
N ALA A 252 15.93 -1.28 -3.82
CA ALA A 252 15.91 -0.38 -2.67
C ALA A 252 17.10 0.60 -2.62
N LYS A 253 18.14 0.39 -3.42
CA LYS A 253 19.29 1.31 -3.49
C LYS A 253 18.96 2.54 -4.33
N ALA A 254 19.65 3.64 -4.06
CA ALA A 254 19.54 4.88 -4.82
C ALA A 254 20.13 4.79 -6.25
N SER A 255 20.85 3.70 -6.57
CA SER A 255 21.54 3.51 -7.85
C SER A 255 21.75 2.02 -8.18
N VAL A 256 21.87 1.70 -9.46
CA VAL A 256 22.35 0.41 -9.96
C VAL A 256 23.88 0.35 -9.91
N SER A 257 24.41 -0.88 -9.86
CA SER A 257 25.85 -1.11 -9.80
C SER A 257 26.57 -0.70 -11.10
N ALA A 258 27.86 -0.38 -11.00
CA ALA A 258 28.71 -0.15 -12.17
C ALA A 258 28.75 -1.38 -13.12
N ALA A 259 28.62 -2.60 -12.59
CA ALA A 259 28.49 -3.81 -13.39
C ALA A 259 27.18 -3.85 -14.19
N THR A 260 26.08 -3.33 -13.64
CA THR A 260 24.80 -3.18 -14.35
C THR A 260 24.95 -2.22 -15.53
N LEU A 261 25.53 -1.03 -15.31
CA LEU A 261 25.80 -0.06 -16.37
C LEU A 261 26.74 -0.61 -17.44
N SER A 262 27.78 -1.34 -17.04
CA SER A 262 28.73 -1.99 -17.96
C SER A 262 28.05 -3.03 -18.87
N VAL A 263 27.12 -3.83 -18.33
CA VAL A 263 26.34 -4.80 -19.13
C VAL A 263 25.36 -4.10 -20.08
N LEU A 264 24.65 -3.06 -19.63
CA LEU A 264 23.76 -2.27 -20.49
C LEU A 264 24.52 -1.64 -21.67
N ALA A 265 25.68 -1.03 -21.41
CA ALA A 265 26.54 -0.45 -22.43
C ALA A 265 27.13 -1.51 -23.38
N LYS A 266 27.60 -2.65 -22.85
CA LYS A 266 28.10 -3.78 -23.67
C LYS A 266 27.04 -4.31 -24.63
N LEU A 267 25.78 -4.37 -24.18
CA LEU A 267 24.65 -4.82 -25.00
C LEU A 267 24.18 -3.78 -26.03
N LYS A 268 24.60 -2.52 -25.90
CA LYS A 268 24.11 -1.36 -26.67
C LYS A 268 22.62 -1.06 -26.44
N VAL A 269 22.17 -1.21 -25.19
CA VAL A 269 20.82 -0.82 -24.79
C VAL A 269 20.67 0.69 -24.94
N SER A 270 19.57 1.14 -25.53
CA SER A 270 19.17 2.55 -25.62
C SER A 270 17.87 2.84 -24.88
N THR A 271 17.00 1.83 -24.76
CA THR A 271 15.69 1.93 -24.09
C THR A 271 15.63 0.98 -22.89
N ILE A 272 15.10 1.47 -21.76
CA ILE A 272 14.96 0.68 -20.54
C ILE A 272 13.52 0.76 -20.05
N SER A 273 12.94 -0.38 -19.70
CA SER A 273 11.68 -0.40 -18.97
C SER A 273 11.88 -0.88 -17.54
N ILE A 274 11.33 -0.14 -16.57
CA ILE A 274 11.38 -0.52 -15.15
C ILE A 274 10.06 -1.21 -14.80
N ALA A 275 10.13 -2.49 -14.47
CA ALA A 275 9.04 -3.29 -13.93
C ALA A 275 8.94 -3.07 -12.41
N GLY A 276 7.86 -2.43 -11.97
CA GLY A 276 7.57 -2.12 -10.57
C GLY A 276 7.48 -0.63 -10.25
N SER A 277 6.86 -0.30 -9.12
CA SER A 277 6.78 1.06 -8.57
C SER A 277 8.10 1.52 -7.96
N ASP A 278 8.18 2.76 -7.50
CA ASP A 278 9.37 3.30 -6.82
C ASP A 278 9.71 2.56 -5.52
N GLY A 279 8.72 1.92 -4.88
CA GLY A 279 8.92 1.02 -3.74
C GLY A 279 9.48 -0.37 -4.12
N ALA A 280 9.45 -0.73 -5.40
CA ALA A 280 10.08 -1.95 -5.93
C ALA A 280 11.49 -1.65 -6.49
N VAL A 281 11.60 -0.60 -7.31
CA VAL A 281 12.86 -0.11 -7.92
C VAL A 281 12.87 1.42 -7.82
N SER A 282 13.78 1.98 -7.03
CA SER A 282 13.76 3.39 -6.61
C SER A 282 13.71 4.43 -7.75
N ALA A 283 13.21 5.62 -7.43
CA ALA A 283 13.30 6.78 -8.31
C ALA A 283 14.77 7.17 -8.59
N GLY A 284 15.69 6.97 -7.63
CA GLY A 284 17.13 7.21 -7.83
C GLY A 284 17.74 6.34 -8.94
N ILE A 285 17.36 5.06 -9.01
CA ILE A 285 17.74 4.15 -10.11
C ILE A 285 17.23 4.68 -11.46
N GLN A 286 15.98 5.14 -11.52
CA GLN A 286 15.40 5.73 -12.73
C GLN A 286 16.17 7.00 -13.16
N SER A 287 16.41 7.92 -12.24
CA SER A 287 17.14 9.17 -12.52
C SER A 287 18.60 8.93 -12.93
N GLN A 288 19.29 7.96 -12.33
CA GLN A 288 20.64 7.57 -12.74
C GLN A 288 20.66 7.08 -14.20
N LEU A 289 19.66 6.31 -14.62
CA LEU A 289 19.58 5.77 -15.98
C LEU A 289 19.20 6.83 -17.01
N PHE A 290 18.29 7.75 -16.69
CA PHE A 290 18.04 8.94 -17.52
C PHE A 290 19.31 9.79 -17.69
N ASN A 291 20.02 10.08 -16.58
CA ASN A 291 21.26 10.86 -16.60
C ASN A 291 22.42 10.14 -17.32
N ALA A 292 22.35 8.82 -17.45
CA ALA A 292 23.27 8.01 -18.26
C ALA A 292 22.87 7.92 -19.75
N GLY A 293 21.82 8.64 -20.17
CA GLY A 293 21.39 8.75 -21.57
C GLY A 293 20.43 7.66 -22.07
N TYR A 294 19.90 6.80 -21.18
CA TYR A 294 18.89 5.81 -21.56
C TYR A 294 17.49 6.45 -21.63
N ALA A 295 16.70 6.06 -22.62
CA ALA A 295 15.26 6.37 -22.64
C ALA A 295 14.52 5.40 -21.70
N VAL A 296 14.14 5.87 -20.50
CA VAL A 296 13.55 5.04 -19.45
C VAL A 296 12.02 5.20 -19.40
N THR A 297 11.29 4.10 -19.27
CA THR A 297 9.83 4.08 -19.04
C THR A 297 9.49 3.16 -17.86
N ARG A 298 8.60 3.58 -16.95
CA ARG A 298 8.21 2.75 -15.79
C ARG A 298 6.83 2.11 -15.99
N TYR A 299 6.75 0.80 -15.80
CA TYR A 299 5.51 0.04 -15.74
C TYR A 299 5.37 -0.59 -14.35
N GLY A 300 4.50 -0.03 -13.53
CA GLY A 300 4.23 -0.55 -12.19
C GLY A 300 2.94 -0.01 -11.64
N GLY A 301 2.18 -0.85 -10.95
CA GLY A 301 0.99 -0.48 -10.20
C GLY A 301 1.32 0.05 -8.81
N ALA A 302 0.34 0.02 -7.91
CA ALA A 302 0.57 -0.06 -6.48
C ALA A 302 0.59 -1.54 -6.04
N THR A 303 -0.38 -2.35 -6.52
CA THR A 303 -0.34 -3.81 -6.31
C THR A 303 0.52 -4.52 -7.35
N ARG A 304 0.99 -5.73 -7.03
CA ARG A 304 1.70 -6.63 -7.96
C ARG A 304 0.85 -7.00 -9.19
N TYR A 305 -0.47 -7.00 -9.02
CA TYR A 305 -1.44 -7.34 -10.07
C TYR A 305 -1.60 -6.16 -11.03
N GLU A 306 -1.73 -4.94 -10.50
CA GLU A 306 -1.69 -3.70 -11.28
C GLU A 306 -0.35 -3.54 -12.04
N THR A 307 0.80 -3.91 -11.45
CA THR A 307 2.09 -3.95 -12.17
C THR A 307 2.06 -4.92 -13.35
N ALA A 308 1.59 -6.15 -13.15
CA ALA A 308 1.55 -7.14 -14.23
C ALA A 308 0.59 -6.74 -15.36
N ALA A 309 -0.57 -6.16 -15.02
CA ALA A 309 -1.48 -5.59 -16.01
C ALA A 309 -0.80 -4.47 -16.81
N ALA A 310 -0.18 -3.49 -16.15
CA ALA A 310 0.48 -2.36 -16.80
C ALA A 310 1.69 -2.76 -17.67
N ILE A 311 2.41 -3.83 -17.31
CA ILE A 311 3.44 -4.43 -18.18
C ILE A 311 2.78 -5.10 -19.38
N ASN A 312 1.77 -5.96 -19.16
CA ASN A 312 1.21 -6.76 -20.23
C ASN A 312 0.47 -5.89 -21.28
N THR A 313 -0.31 -4.88 -20.89
CA THR A 313 -0.99 -3.98 -21.86
C THR A 313 -0.01 -3.06 -22.60
N ALA A 314 1.14 -2.72 -22.00
CA ALA A 314 2.16 -1.90 -22.67
C ALA A 314 2.96 -2.65 -23.75
N TYR A 315 3.02 -3.98 -23.71
CA TYR A 315 3.76 -4.81 -24.67
C TYR A 315 2.89 -5.68 -25.57
N PHE A 316 1.63 -5.93 -25.19
CA PHE A 316 0.69 -6.77 -25.93
C PHE A 316 -0.62 -6.01 -26.14
N ALA A 317 -0.81 -5.50 -27.37
CA ALA A 317 -2.07 -4.92 -27.82
C ALA A 317 -3.19 -5.98 -27.89
N PRO A 318 -4.46 -5.57 -28.01
CA PRO A 318 -5.57 -6.48 -28.28
C PRO A 318 -5.25 -7.46 -29.42
N GLU A 319 -5.60 -8.73 -29.23
CA GLU A 319 -5.36 -9.86 -30.16
C GLU A 319 -3.89 -10.15 -30.52
N ALA A 320 -2.90 -9.40 -29.98
CA ALA A 320 -1.50 -9.51 -30.36
C ALA A 320 -0.78 -10.80 -29.89
N SER A 321 -1.45 -11.66 -29.12
CA SER A 321 -0.95 -13.00 -28.79
C SER A 321 -2.11 -14.00 -28.66
N SER A 322 -1.95 -15.17 -29.29
CA SER A 322 -2.94 -16.26 -29.22
C SER A 322 -2.99 -16.94 -27.85
N THR A 323 -2.01 -16.65 -26.99
CA THR A 323 -1.75 -17.34 -25.73
C THR A 323 -1.55 -16.34 -24.60
N SER A 324 -2.14 -16.61 -23.44
CA SER A 324 -1.88 -15.90 -22.19
C SER A 324 -1.42 -16.87 -21.11
N PHE A 325 -0.57 -16.40 -20.19
CA PHE A 325 -0.17 -17.16 -19.00
C PHE A 325 -0.79 -16.56 -17.74
N LEU A 326 -1.16 -17.42 -16.80
CA LEU A 326 -1.70 -17.03 -15.49
C LEU A 326 -0.97 -17.79 -14.37
N ALA A 327 -0.35 -17.06 -13.47
CA ALA A 327 0.35 -17.58 -12.29
C ALA A 327 -0.20 -16.95 -11.00
N THR A 328 0.01 -17.58 -9.85
CA THR A 328 -0.23 -16.88 -8.58
C THR A 328 0.73 -15.69 -8.42
N GLY A 329 0.23 -14.58 -7.86
CA GLY A 329 1.06 -13.46 -7.41
C GLY A 329 1.55 -13.61 -5.97
N VAL A 330 1.08 -14.62 -5.23
CA VAL A 330 1.34 -14.78 -3.79
C VAL A 330 2.64 -15.55 -3.54
N ASN A 331 2.90 -16.61 -4.32
CA ASN A 331 4.09 -17.46 -4.23
C ASN A 331 4.75 -17.63 -5.62
N PHE A 332 5.98 -18.13 -5.70
CA PHE A 332 6.77 -18.15 -6.94
C PHE A 332 7.00 -19.51 -7.64
N PRO A 333 7.13 -20.68 -6.97
CA PRO A 333 7.81 -21.83 -7.56
C PRO A 333 7.23 -22.38 -8.87
N ASP A 334 5.91 -22.50 -8.96
CA ASP A 334 5.22 -23.04 -10.14
C ASP A 334 5.32 -22.11 -11.36
N ALA A 335 5.56 -20.81 -11.14
CA ALA A 335 5.60 -19.80 -12.18
C ALA A 335 6.99 -19.67 -12.84
N LEU A 336 8.06 -20.05 -12.14
CA LEU A 336 9.45 -19.83 -12.59
C LEU A 336 9.77 -20.50 -13.93
N ALA A 337 9.31 -21.74 -14.14
CA ALA A 337 9.48 -22.43 -15.42
C ALA A 337 8.59 -21.82 -16.52
N GLY A 338 7.36 -21.43 -16.15
CA GLY A 338 6.41 -20.79 -17.05
C GLY A 338 6.89 -19.46 -17.61
N ALA A 339 7.71 -18.71 -16.86
CA ALA A 339 8.34 -17.47 -17.31
C ALA A 339 9.18 -17.66 -18.59
N ALA A 340 9.93 -18.77 -18.69
CA ALA A 340 10.72 -19.10 -19.87
C ALA A 340 9.86 -19.50 -21.08
N LEU A 341 8.73 -20.17 -20.84
CA LEU A 341 7.79 -20.54 -21.90
C LEU A 341 6.97 -19.33 -22.40
N ALA A 342 6.50 -18.48 -21.50
CA ALA A 342 5.81 -17.22 -21.84
C ALA A 342 6.72 -16.31 -22.69
N GLY A 343 7.99 -16.17 -22.29
CA GLY A 343 8.99 -15.45 -23.09
C GLY A 343 9.29 -16.14 -24.42
N HIS A 344 9.33 -17.48 -24.48
CA HIS A 344 9.58 -18.22 -25.72
C HIS A 344 8.44 -18.06 -26.74
N LEU A 345 7.19 -18.06 -26.27
CA LEU A 345 5.98 -17.91 -27.10
C LEU A 345 5.62 -16.44 -27.39
N ALA A 346 6.38 -15.47 -26.87
CA ALA A 346 6.01 -14.05 -26.89
C ALA A 346 4.56 -13.82 -26.39
N ALA A 347 4.28 -14.31 -25.19
CA ALA A 347 2.97 -14.28 -24.56
C ALA A 347 3.03 -13.53 -23.20
N PRO A 348 2.02 -12.71 -22.87
CA PRO A 348 1.94 -12.05 -21.56
C PRO A 348 1.78 -13.07 -20.43
N ILE A 349 2.41 -12.79 -19.29
CA ILE A 349 2.26 -13.56 -18.06
C ILE A 349 1.66 -12.69 -16.96
N ASN A 350 0.41 -13.02 -16.62
CA ASN A 350 -0.37 -12.35 -15.62
C ASN A 350 -0.20 -13.02 -14.27
N VAL A 351 -0.20 -12.24 -13.19
CA VAL A 351 -0.22 -12.75 -11.81
C VAL A 351 -1.57 -12.49 -11.16
N THR A 352 -2.04 -13.40 -10.31
CA THR A 352 -3.39 -13.36 -9.73
C THR A 352 -3.44 -13.77 -8.25
N PRO A 353 -4.41 -13.28 -7.46
CA PRO A 353 -4.82 -13.94 -6.22
C PRO A 353 -5.21 -15.41 -6.47
N ARG A 354 -5.24 -16.23 -5.40
CA ARG A 354 -5.55 -17.67 -5.50
C ARG A 354 -6.94 -17.96 -6.07
N THR A 355 -7.95 -17.15 -5.70
CA THR A 355 -9.37 -17.50 -5.82
C THR A 355 -10.10 -16.81 -6.98
N CYS A 356 -9.60 -15.67 -7.44
CA CYS A 356 -10.19 -14.81 -8.47
C CYS A 356 -9.07 -13.95 -9.13
N VAL A 357 -9.38 -13.24 -10.22
CA VAL A 357 -8.44 -12.37 -10.94
C VAL A 357 -8.67 -10.88 -10.63
N HIS A 358 -7.64 -10.18 -10.13
CA HIS A 358 -7.67 -8.74 -9.82
C HIS A 358 -8.23 -7.91 -11.00
N PRO A 359 -9.11 -6.90 -10.80
CA PRO A 359 -9.78 -6.12 -11.84
C PRO A 359 -8.87 -5.73 -13.02
N SER A 360 -7.78 -5.01 -12.78
CA SER A 360 -6.84 -4.59 -13.85
C SER A 360 -6.24 -5.74 -14.67
N VAL A 361 -6.07 -6.92 -14.06
CA VAL A 361 -5.58 -8.13 -14.73
C VAL A 361 -6.71 -8.84 -15.47
N ASN A 362 -7.92 -8.81 -14.90
CA ASN A 362 -9.13 -9.34 -15.52
C ASN A 362 -9.50 -8.53 -16.79
N ASP A 363 -9.36 -7.21 -16.73
CA ASP A 363 -9.47 -6.29 -17.86
C ASP A 363 -8.41 -6.62 -18.91
N ALA A 364 -7.12 -6.63 -18.55
CA ALA A 364 -6.01 -6.92 -19.47
C ALA A 364 -6.12 -8.31 -20.15
N ILE A 365 -6.60 -9.34 -19.45
CA ILE A 365 -6.84 -10.68 -20.02
C ILE A 365 -8.04 -10.66 -20.99
N THR A 366 -9.05 -9.82 -20.73
CA THR A 366 -10.25 -9.71 -21.57
C THR A 366 -9.95 -8.90 -22.83
N GLU A 367 -9.27 -7.76 -22.70
CA GLU A 367 -8.83 -6.88 -23.79
C GLU A 367 -7.83 -7.57 -24.73
N LEU A 368 -6.93 -8.39 -24.20
CA LEU A 368 -6.01 -9.20 -25.02
C LEU A 368 -6.75 -10.22 -25.92
N GLY A 369 -7.91 -10.73 -25.49
CA GLY A 369 -8.71 -11.69 -26.27
C GLY A 369 -8.10 -13.08 -26.48
N ALA A 370 -6.96 -13.40 -25.85
CA ALA A 370 -6.17 -14.60 -26.15
C ALA A 370 -6.98 -15.92 -26.01
N PRO A 371 -7.19 -16.69 -27.10
CA PRO A 371 -8.03 -17.90 -27.09
C PRO A 371 -7.45 -19.09 -26.32
N THR A 372 -6.17 -19.06 -25.93
CA THR A 372 -5.55 -20.07 -25.04
C THR A 372 -5.03 -19.43 -23.76
N ARG A 373 -5.28 -20.07 -22.61
CA ARG A 373 -4.72 -19.65 -21.31
C ARG A 373 -3.98 -20.80 -20.63
N PHE A 374 -2.67 -20.66 -20.47
CA PHE A 374 -1.86 -21.57 -19.69
C PHE A 374 -1.85 -21.16 -18.21
N VAL A 375 -2.32 -22.06 -17.34
CA VAL A 375 -2.37 -21.82 -15.89
C VAL A 375 -1.24 -22.58 -15.21
N LEU A 376 -0.40 -21.84 -14.49
CA LEU A 376 0.84 -22.33 -13.88
C LEU A 376 0.59 -22.72 -12.42
N GLY A 377 0.71 -24.01 -12.12
CA GLY A 377 0.49 -24.58 -10.78
C GLY A 377 -0.89 -25.19 -10.56
N GLY A 378 -1.04 -25.89 -9.44
CA GLY A 378 -2.25 -26.66 -9.09
C GLY A 378 -3.45 -25.78 -8.69
N THR A 379 -4.63 -26.40 -8.56
CA THR A 379 -5.88 -25.72 -8.12
C THR A 379 -5.79 -25.13 -6.71
N ALA A 380 -4.90 -25.65 -5.87
CA ALA A 380 -4.57 -25.07 -4.56
C ALA A 380 -3.82 -23.73 -4.64
N ILE A 381 -3.22 -23.40 -5.79
CA ILE A 381 -2.36 -22.23 -6.00
C ILE A 381 -3.03 -21.18 -6.91
N VAL A 382 -3.71 -21.64 -7.97
CA VAL A 382 -4.62 -20.84 -8.81
C VAL A 382 -5.89 -21.66 -9.02
N SER A 383 -7.03 -21.20 -8.50
CA SER A 383 -8.30 -21.93 -8.51
C SER A 383 -8.86 -22.20 -9.92
N ALA A 384 -10.00 -22.89 -10.02
CA ALA A 384 -10.77 -22.94 -11.27
C ALA A 384 -11.29 -21.54 -11.63
N ALA A 385 -12.01 -20.87 -10.72
CA ALA A 385 -12.52 -19.51 -10.93
C ALA A 385 -11.43 -18.50 -11.38
N ALA A 386 -10.23 -18.53 -10.79
CA ALA A 386 -9.12 -17.69 -11.24
C ALA A 386 -8.64 -18.08 -12.65
N ALA A 387 -8.52 -19.38 -12.95
CA ALA A 387 -8.17 -19.89 -14.28
C ALA A 387 -9.18 -19.49 -15.37
N ASP A 388 -10.47 -19.49 -15.04
CA ASP A 388 -11.58 -19.16 -15.95
C ASP A 388 -11.77 -17.63 -16.13
N ASN A 389 -10.89 -16.84 -15.52
CA ASN A 389 -10.92 -15.37 -15.46
C ASN A 389 -12.16 -14.79 -14.76
N VAL A 390 -12.62 -15.41 -13.66
CA VAL A 390 -13.61 -14.82 -12.76
C VAL A 390 -12.99 -13.61 -12.06
N ARG A 391 -13.55 -12.43 -12.28
CA ARG A 391 -13.08 -11.17 -11.70
C ARG A 391 -13.14 -11.22 -10.17
N CYS A 392 -12.09 -10.75 -9.50
CA CYS A 392 -12.16 -10.41 -8.09
C CYS A 392 -13.13 -9.24 -7.95
N VAL A 393 -14.30 -9.53 -7.41
CA VAL A 393 -15.19 -8.51 -6.88
C VAL A 393 -14.63 -8.12 -5.53
N TYR A 394 -13.93 -6.98 -5.48
CA TYR A 394 -13.58 -6.32 -4.21
C TYR A 394 -14.80 -5.65 -3.59
N ALA A 395 -15.87 -6.44 -3.44
CA ALA A 395 -16.76 -6.27 -2.32
C ALA A 395 -15.92 -6.61 -1.09
N THR A 396 -15.45 -5.56 -0.41
CA THR A 396 -15.58 -5.53 1.06
C THR A 396 -16.92 -6.16 1.39
N LYS A 397 -16.94 -7.25 2.15
CA LYS A 397 -18.14 -8.04 2.41
C LYS A 397 -19.07 -7.23 3.32
N THR A 398 -19.79 -6.28 2.73
CA THR A 398 -20.42 -5.20 3.50
C THR A 398 -21.56 -5.75 4.33
N GLU A 399 -21.41 -5.63 5.64
CA GLU A 399 -22.45 -5.97 6.59
C GLU A 399 -23.56 -4.91 6.56
N PRO A 400 -24.80 -5.24 6.97
CA PRO A 400 -25.87 -4.26 7.09
C PRO A 400 -25.44 -3.09 7.98
N LEU A 401 -25.96 -1.87 7.69
CA LEU A 401 -25.66 -0.65 8.46
C LEU A 401 -26.38 -0.59 9.83
N SER A 402 -26.29 -1.69 10.57
CA SER A 402 -26.84 -1.93 11.89
C SER A 402 -26.02 -2.93 12.72
N GLY A 403 -24.92 -3.47 12.18
CA GLY A 403 -24.17 -4.60 12.77
C GLY A 403 -22.77 -4.31 13.31
N TRP A 404 -22.33 -3.05 13.26
CA TRP A 404 -20.99 -2.65 13.74
C TRP A 404 -20.86 -2.67 15.27
N ALA A 405 -19.62 -2.72 15.73
CA ALA A 405 -19.25 -2.55 17.13
C ALA A 405 -19.24 -1.07 17.54
N THR A 406 -19.50 -0.82 18.81
CA THR A 406 -19.59 0.50 19.44
C THR A 406 -18.92 0.44 20.80
N SER A 407 -18.11 1.43 21.16
CA SER A 407 -17.41 1.55 22.44
C SER A 407 -18.28 2.19 23.53
N ALA A 408 -19.55 2.52 23.24
CA ALA A 408 -20.43 3.31 24.10
C ALA A 408 -19.92 4.75 24.32
N ILE A 409 -19.29 5.31 23.29
CA ILE A 409 -18.78 6.68 23.28
C ILE A 409 -19.95 7.66 23.49
N THR A 410 -19.85 8.45 24.56
CA THR A 410 -20.82 9.50 24.88
C THR A 410 -20.34 10.81 24.29
N LEU A 411 -21.23 11.53 23.59
CA LEU A 411 -20.90 12.84 23.03
C LEU A 411 -21.11 13.96 24.07
N ASP A 412 -20.15 14.87 24.17
CA ASP A 412 -20.26 16.10 24.97
C ASP A 412 -20.91 17.21 24.13
N ALA A 413 -22.07 17.71 24.58
CA ALA A 413 -22.78 18.79 23.89
C ALA A 413 -22.19 20.20 24.14
N ASP A 414 -21.42 20.37 25.23
CA ASP A 414 -20.80 21.64 25.61
C ASP A 414 -19.37 21.77 25.07
N ALA A 415 -18.81 20.71 24.47
CA ALA A 415 -17.50 20.70 23.85
C ALA A 415 -17.34 21.75 22.73
N GLU A 416 -16.13 22.32 22.62
CA GLU A 416 -15.77 23.26 21.56
C GLU A 416 -15.95 22.60 20.19
N VAL A 417 -16.93 23.09 19.43
CA VAL A 417 -17.34 22.48 18.16
C VAL A 417 -16.19 22.45 17.15
N PRO A 418 -16.17 21.49 16.22
CA PRO A 418 -15.12 21.39 15.20
C PRO A 418 -14.91 22.69 14.43
N TYR A 419 -13.71 22.83 13.85
CA TYR A 419 -13.31 23.93 12.95
C TYR A 419 -13.04 25.30 13.60
N LEU A 420 -13.35 25.52 14.89
CA LEU A 420 -13.08 26.82 15.53
C LEU A 420 -11.60 27.09 15.77
N ASP A 421 -10.86 26.09 16.25
CA ASP A 421 -9.41 26.11 16.43
C ASP A 421 -8.63 26.12 15.09
N ARG A 422 -9.24 25.54 14.05
CA ARG A 422 -8.68 25.44 12.70
C ARG A 422 -9.76 25.58 11.61
N PRO A 423 -10.07 26.81 11.17
CA PRO A 423 -11.01 27.06 10.08
C PRO A 423 -10.54 26.46 8.74
N PRO A 424 -11.33 25.64 8.03
CA PRO A 424 -10.91 24.86 6.85
C PRO A 424 -10.46 25.62 5.59
N VAL A 425 -10.34 26.95 5.64
CA VAL A 425 -9.84 27.87 4.60
C VAL A 425 -9.55 29.19 5.32
N ASP A 426 -8.41 29.84 5.06
CA ASP A 426 -8.25 31.27 5.38
C ASP A 426 -9.08 32.09 4.38
N VAL A 427 -10.17 32.71 4.84
CA VAL A 427 -11.08 33.47 3.97
C VAL A 427 -10.53 34.84 3.54
N HIS A 428 -9.36 35.23 4.03
CA HIS A 428 -8.64 36.44 3.65
C HIS A 428 -7.45 36.18 2.71
N ASP A 429 -7.07 34.91 2.47
CA ASP A 429 -5.98 34.56 1.56
C ASP A 429 -6.27 35.05 0.12
N PRO A 430 -5.38 35.85 -0.51
CA PRO A 430 -5.56 36.31 -1.88
C PRO A 430 -5.49 35.19 -2.94
N ALA A 431 -5.04 33.97 -2.62
CA ALA A 431 -5.16 32.83 -3.53
C ALA A 431 -6.58 32.24 -3.57
N VAL A 432 -7.42 32.43 -2.54
CA VAL A 432 -8.85 32.10 -2.56
C VAL A 432 -9.59 32.89 -3.65
N LYS A 433 -10.03 32.18 -4.70
CA LYS A 433 -10.80 32.77 -5.81
C LYS A 433 -12.29 32.60 -5.57
N LEU A 434 -13.04 33.69 -5.76
CA LEU A 434 -14.49 33.77 -5.67
C LEU A 434 -15.06 34.32 -6.99
N ASP A 435 -16.32 34.02 -7.29
CA ASP A 435 -17.09 34.74 -8.31
C ASP A 435 -17.69 36.05 -7.75
N SER A 436 -18.37 36.82 -8.60
CA SER A 436 -19.04 38.07 -8.22
C SER A 436 -20.20 37.91 -7.22
N THR A 437 -20.65 36.68 -6.95
CA THR A 437 -21.66 36.34 -5.95
C THR A 437 -21.04 35.86 -4.63
N GLY A 438 -19.72 35.69 -4.57
CA GLY A 438 -19.03 35.12 -3.41
C GLY A 438 -18.97 33.59 -3.38
N LEU A 439 -19.32 32.92 -4.48
CA LEU A 439 -19.14 31.47 -4.62
C LEU A 439 -17.66 31.13 -4.80
N ARG A 440 -17.16 30.12 -4.09
CA ARG A 440 -15.76 29.68 -4.16
C ARG A 440 -15.47 28.99 -5.51
N ILE A 441 -14.54 29.54 -6.29
CA ILE A 441 -14.12 28.97 -7.58
C ILE A 441 -13.03 27.91 -7.36
N TYR A 442 -13.37 26.64 -7.51
CA TYR A 442 -12.38 25.57 -7.67
C TYR A 442 -11.90 25.52 -9.13
N LEU A 443 -10.58 25.52 -9.35
CA LEU A 443 -9.95 25.27 -10.64
C LEU A 443 -9.28 23.90 -10.60
N ARG A 444 -9.61 23.02 -11.55
CA ARG A 444 -8.99 21.67 -11.63
C ARG A 444 -7.51 21.80 -12.01
N ALA A 445 -6.62 21.09 -11.30
CA ALA A 445 -5.18 21.14 -11.56
C ALA A 445 -4.79 20.71 -12.99
N ASP A 446 -5.44 19.66 -13.52
CA ASP A 446 -5.15 19.06 -14.83
C ASP A 446 -5.50 19.95 -16.04
N THR A 447 -6.44 20.87 -15.89
CA THR A 447 -7.08 21.59 -17.00
C THR A 447 -7.22 23.08 -16.77
N ARG A 448 -6.95 23.57 -15.54
CA ARG A 448 -7.17 24.94 -15.05
C ARG A 448 -8.58 25.50 -15.27
N LYS A 449 -9.55 24.63 -15.59
CA LYS A 449 -10.96 24.99 -15.77
C LYS A 449 -11.72 24.94 -14.45
N SER A 450 -12.73 25.80 -14.32
CA SER A 450 -13.66 25.77 -13.20
C SER A 450 -14.47 24.47 -13.18
N SER A 451 -14.75 23.95 -11.99
CA SER A 451 -15.62 22.79 -11.77
C SER A 451 -16.31 22.89 -10.42
N ASP A 452 -17.49 22.27 -10.30
CA ASP A 452 -18.06 21.94 -9.00
C ASP A 452 -17.07 21.05 -8.22
N HIS A 453 -16.92 21.32 -6.91
CA HIS A 453 -16.12 20.53 -5.97
C HIS A 453 -16.72 20.64 -4.55
N PRO A 454 -17.58 19.68 -4.14
CA PRO A 454 -18.38 19.77 -2.91
C PRO A 454 -17.64 20.22 -1.66
N VAL A 455 -16.52 19.55 -1.32
CA VAL A 455 -15.66 19.89 -0.17
C VAL A 455 -15.22 21.38 -0.18
N VAL A 456 -14.96 21.97 -1.35
CA VAL A 456 -14.47 23.36 -1.44
C VAL A 456 -15.58 24.38 -1.15
N TYR A 457 -16.83 24.06 -1.51
CA TYR A 457 -17.99 24.87 -1.11
C TYR A 457 -18.27 24.73 0.39
N ALA A 458 -18.20 23.51 0.92
CA ALA A 458 -18.44 23.24 2.33
C ALA A 458 -17.38 23.91 3.24
N GLN A 459 -16.09 23.67 2.98
CA GLN A 459 -14.98 24.27 3.72
C GLN A 459 -15.05 25.81 3.71
N TYR A 460 -15.22 26.44 2.54
CA TYR A 460 -15.28 27.90 2.46
C TYR A 460 -16.53 28.46 3.14
N GLY A 461 -17.66 27.76 3.05
CA GLY A 461 -18.89 28.14 3.76
C GLY A 461 -18.73 28.09 5.27
N ILE A 462 -18.08 27.05 5.82
CA ILE A 462 -17.80 26.91 7.25
C ILE A 462 -16.89 28.05 7.72
N SER A 463 -15.75 28.29 7.06
CA SER A 463 -14.86 29.38 7.46
C SER A 463 -15.50 30.76 7.32
N ALA A 464 -16.33 30.98 6.29
CA ALA A 464 -17.08 32.23 6.15
C ALA A 464 -18.12 32.42 7.28
N LEU A 465 -18.73 31.34 7.77
CA LEU A 465 -19.65 31.40 8.91
C LEU A 465 -18.91 31.68 10.23
N ILE A 466 -17.73 31.08 10.43
CA ILE A 466 -16.84 31.40 11.57
C ILE A 466 -16.41 32.87 11.54
N GLU A 467 -16.02 33.38 10.38
CA GLU A 467 -15.64 34.77 10.17
C GLU A 467 -16.83 35.74 10.32
N TYR A 468 -18.05 35.33 9.96
CA TYR A 468 -19.27 36.07 10.29
C TYR A 468 -19.44 36.17 11.81
N ASN A 469 -19.34 35.06 12.54
CA ASN A 469 -19.49 35.03 13.99
C ASN A 469 -18.41 35.85 14.71
N ARG A 470 -17.21 35.95 14.12
CA ARG A 470 -16.10 36.78 14.62
C ARG A 470 -16.27 38.29 14.35
N THR A 471 -17.04 38.69 13.33
CA THR A 471 -17.06 40.10 12.84
C THR A 471 -18.44 40.76 12.75
N GLY A 472 -19.53 39.98 12.79
CA GLY A 472 -20.89 40.43 12.49
C GLY A 472 -21.12 40.90 11.05
N SER A 473 -20.13 40.79 10.15
CA SER A 473 -20.18 41.40 8.82
C SER A 473 -20.95 40.52 7.83
N LYS A 474 -22.15 40.98 7.43
CA LYS A 474 -23.13 40.20 6.65
C LYS A 474 -22.57 39.55 5.37
N VAL A 475 -21.61 40.17 4.69
CA VAL A 475 -20.98 39.62 3.48
C VAL A 475 -20.42 38.21 3.70
N TRP A 476 -20.01 37.86 4.91
CA TRP A 476 -19.53 36.53 5.26
C TRP A 476 -20.66 35.51 5.44
N LEU A 477 -21.78 35.90 6.04
CA LEU A 477 -23.00 35.08 6.09
C LEU A 477 -23.59 34.87 4.69
N ASP A 478 -23.64 35.92 3.88
CA ASP A 478 -24.11 35.86 2.48
C ASP A 478 -23.23 34.91 1.65
N ARG A 479 -21.90 34.94 1.86
CA ARG A 479 -20.94 33.98 1.28
C ARG A 479 -21.17 32.55 1.78
N ALA A 480 -21.37 32.34 3.08
CA ALA A 480 -21.66 31.02 3.64
C ALA A 480 -22.92 30.41 3.00
N LYS A 481 -24.02 31.18 2.99
CA LYS A 481 -25.28 30.82 2.31
C LYS A 481 -25.10 30.57 0.82
N ARG A 482 -24.32 31.39 0.11
CA ARG A 482 -24.08 31.23 -1.34
C ARG A 482 -23.41 29.90 -1.69
N ASN A 483 -22.46 29.46 -0.86
CA ASN A 483 -21.73 28.21 -1.05
C ASN A 483 -22.57 27.00 -0.59
N ALA A 484 -23.33 27.13 0.51
CA ALA A 484 -24.31 26.13 0.94
C ALA A 484 -25.40 25.91 -0.14
N GLN A 485 -25.96 26.99 -0.70
CA GLN A 485 -26.91 26.90 -1.80
C GLN A 485 -26.31 26.18 -3.01
N ARG A 486 -25.02 26.37 -3.32
CA ARG A 486 -24.40 25.64 -4.44
C ARG A 486 -24.33 24.13 -4.21
N LEU A 487 -24.17 23.66 -2.97
CA LEU A 487 -24.27 22.23 -2.65
C LEU A 487 -25.69 21.70 -2.95
N ILE A 488 -26.73 22.47 -2.61
CA ILE A 488 -28.12 22.14 -2.96
C ILE A 488 -28.31 22.12 -4.48
N ASP A 489 -27.83 23.15 -5.20
CA ASP A 489 -27.94 23.27 -6.67
C ASP A 489 -27.35 22.08 -7.44
N ILE A 490 -26.34 21.38 -6.88
CA ILE A 490 -25.64 20.27 -7.53
C ILE A 490 -26.05 18.89 -7.02
N ALA A 491 -26.91 18.83 -5.99
CA ALA A 491 -27.28 17.60 -5.32
C ALA A 491 -27.98 16.61 -6.26
N VAL A 492 -27.72 15.33 -6.10
CA VAL A 492 -28.48 14.24 -6.72
C VAL A 492 -29.16 13.39 -5.65
N VAL A 493 -30.33 12.86 -5.96
CA VAL A 493 -31.18 12.16 -4.99
C VAL A 493 -31.03 10.64 -5.13
N ARG A 494 -30.78 9.96 -4.01
CA ARG A 494 -30.92 8.50 -3.86
C ARG A 494 -31.85 8.26 -2.68
N ASP A 495 -32.96 7.55 -2.90
CA ASP A 495 -33.86 7.07 -1.83
C ASP A 495 -34.31 8.19 -0.85
N GLY A 496 -34.47 9.41 -1.37
CA GLY A 496 -34.85 10.60 -0.61
C GLY A 496 -33.70 11.36 0.07
N ALA A 497 -32.46 10.86 0.03
CA ALA A 497 -31.23 11.49 0.52
C ALA A 497 -30.49 12.28 -0.57
N TRP A 498 -29.72 13.30 -0.16
CA TRP A 498 -28.94 14.16 -1.05
C TRP A 498 -27.45 13.78 -1.06
N TRP A 499 -26.89 13.77 -2.27
CA TRP A 499 -25.50 13.40 -2.55
C TRP A 499 -24.83 14.48 -3.39
N TYR A 500 -23.56 14.80 -3.09
CA TYR A 500 -22.81 15.83 -3.81
C TYR A 500 -21.82 15.20 -4.80
N PRO A 501 -22.14 15.14 -6.11
CA PRO A 501 -21.35 14.41 -7.09
C PRO A 501 -20.12 15.18 -7.57
N TYR A 502 -18.97 14.49 -7.59
CA TYR A 502 -17.80 14.93 -8.32
C TYR A 502 -17.95 14.52 -9.79
N LYS A 503 -18.22 15.51 -10.65
CA LYS A 503 -18.54 15.34 -12.08
C LYS A 503 -17.31 15.25 -13.00
N HIS A 504 -16.10 15.15 -12.42
CA HIS A 504 -14.84 14.99 -13.15
C HIS A 504 -14.05 13.79 -12.64
N PRO A 505 -13.28 13.10 -13.50
CA PRO A 505 -12.43 12.00 -13.06
C PRO A 505 -11.34 12.53 -12.13
N TRP A 506 -11.00 11.74 -11.13
CA TRP A 506 -9.99 12.07 -10.13
C TRP A 506 -8.97 10.94 -10.05
N THR A 507 -7.72 11.24 -10.37
CA THR A 507 -6.62 10.25 -10.39
C THR A 507 -5.72 10.49 -9.19
N TYR A 508 -5.72 9.56 -8.22
CA TYR A 508 -4.73 9.53 -7.15
C TYR A 508 -3.69 8.43 -7.46
N TYR A 509 -2.45 8.86 -7.70
CA TYR A 509 -1.30 8.02 -8.07
C TYR A 509 -1.51 7.17 -9.32
N LYS A 510 -2.31 6.09 -9.22
CA LYS A 510 -2.52 5.06 -10.25
C LYS A 510 -3.96 4.53 -10.37
N ARG A 511 -4.86 4.92 -9.47
CA ARG A 511 -6.31 4.67 -9.61
C ARG A 511 -7.01 5.95 -10.03
N THR A 512 -7.96 5.81 -10.95
CA THR A 512 -8.84 6.88 -11.40
C THR A 512 -10.26 6.56 -10.96
N LEU A 513 -10.89 7.48 -10.23
CA LEU A 513 -12.30 7.42 -9.90
C LEU A 513 -13.12 7.75 -11.15
N ALA A 514 -14.01 6.83 -11.52
CA ALA A 514 -14.97 7.05 -12.60
C ALA A 514 -16.02 8.08 -12.19
N THR A 515 -16.60 8.79 -13.16
CA THR A 515 -17.62 9.82 -12.91
C THR A 515 -19.05 9.26 -12.96
N PRO A 516 -19.97 9.75 -12.11
CA PRO A 516 -19.71 10.56 -10.91
C PRO A 516 -19.15 9.72 -9.75
N TRP A 517 -18.37 10.34 -8.87
CA TRP A 517 -17.94 9.77 -7.59
C TRP A 517 -18.36 10.66 -6.41
N TYR A 518 -18.29 10.12 -5.19
CA TYR A 518 -18.83 10.72 -3.97
C TYR A 518 -17.83 10.62 -2.81
N SER A 519 -18.07 11.32 -1.71
CA SER A 519 -17.13 11.39 -0.59
C SER A 519 -17.84 11.55 0.76
N GLY A 520 -17.49 10.71 1.74
CA GLY A 520 -17.92 10.87 3.14
C GLY A 520 -17.50 12.22 3.74
N MET A 521 -16.31 12.72 3.36
CA MET A 521 -15.83 14.06 3.74
C MET A 521 -16.75 15.16 3.21
N ALA A 522 -17.21 15.04 1.96
CA ALA A 522 -18.15 16.00 1.36
C ALA A 522 -19.51 15.99 2.07
N GLN A 523 -20.06 14.80 2.36
CA GLN A 523 -21.33 14.68 3.08
C GLN A 523 -21.22 15.24 4.51
N GLY A 524 -20.13 14.95 5.23
CA GLY A 524 -19.88 15.47 6.58
C GLY A 524 -19.73 17.00 6.63
N GLN A 525 -18.87 17.57 5.79
CA GLN A 525 -18.68 19.02 5.78
C GLN A 525 -19.91 19.78 5.27
N ALA A 526 -20.69 19.20 4.35
CA ALA A 526 -21.98 19.76 3.95
C ALA A 526 -22.98 19.74 5.13
N LEU A 527 -23.04 18.64 5.88
CA LEU A 527 -23.89 18.49 7.06
C LEU A 527 -23.54 19.51 8.15
N SER A 528 -22.25 19.71 8.43
CA SER A 528 -21.76 20.81 9.30
C SER A 528 -22.21 22.18 8.84
N LEU A 529 -22.06 22.49 7.54
CA LEU A 529 -22.41 23.80 6.99
C LEU A 529 -23.92 24.07 7.07
N PHE A 530 -24.76 23.11 6.69
CA PHE A 530 -26.21 23.27 6.76
C PHE A 530 -26.71 23.39 8.20
N THR A 531 -26.23 22.56 9.10
CA THR A 531 -26.63 22.59 10.52
C THR A 531 -26.28 23.94 11.15
N ARG A 532 -25.03 24.41 10.99
CA ARG A 532 -24.60 25.70 11.55
C ARG A 532 -25.30 26.90 10.89
N LEU A 533 -25.72 26.79 9.63
CA LEU A 533 -26.58 27.80 8.99
C LEU A 533 -28.00 27.78 9.54
N ALA A 534 -28.57 26.61 9.88
CA ALA A 534 -29.86 26.52 10.55
C ALA A 534 -29.80 27.21 11.93
N GLU A 535 -28.83 26.83 12.78
CA GLU A 535 -28.55 27.47 14.08
C GLU A 535 -28.41 29.00 13.96
N GLN A 536 -27.64 29.48 12.97
CA GLN A 536 -27.32 30.90 12.83
C GLN A 536 -28.43 31.75 12.19
N THR A 537 -29.46 31.16 11.59
CA THR A 537 -30.46 31.90 10.80
C THR A 537 -31.93 31.59 11.12
N GLY A 538 -32.23 30.40 11.64
CA GLY A 538 -33.61 29.92 11.81
C GLY A 538 -34.34 29.63 10.48
N GLU A 539 -33.63 29.57 9.35
CA GLU A 539 -34.23 29.30 8.04
C GLU A 539 -34.35 27.80 7.80
N ALA A 540 -35.57 27.27 7.93
CA ALA A 540 -35.91 25.83 7.83
C ALA A 540 -35.48 25.12 6.53
N SER A 541 -35.08 25.87 5.49
CA SER A 541 -34.42 25.31 4.31
C SER A 541 -33.08 24.64 4.62
N TRP A 542 -32.35 25.12 5.64
CA TRP A 542 -31.07 24.54 6.05
C TRP A 542 -31.27 23.28 6.91
N ASP A 543 -32.31 23.22 7.75
CA ASP A 543 -32.74 21.99 8.43
C ASP A 543 -33.09 20.90 7.42
N VAL A 544 -33.91 21.22 6.41
CA VAL A 544 -34.22 20.28 5.31
C VAL A 544 -32.96 19.84 4.57
N ALA A 545 -32.00 20.74 4.34
CA ALA A 545 -30.73 20.36 3.72
C ALA A 545 -29.87 19.44 4.62
N ALA A 546 -29.84 19.68 5.93
CA ALA A 546 -29.15 18.86 6.91
C ALA A 546 -29.78 17.46 7.00
N ASP A 547 -31.10 17.34 7.18
CA ASP A 547 -31.85 16.07 7.18
C ASP A 547 -31.60 15.26 5.91
N LYS A 548 -31.63 15.93 4.75
CA LYS A 548 -31.38 15.29 3.45
C LYS A 548 -29.93 14.84 3.29
N THR A 549 -28.98 15.53 3.92
CA THR A 549 -27.57 15.14 3.95
C THR A 549 -27.34 13.96 4.91
N TRP A 550 -27.87 14.02 6.13
CA TRP A 550 -27.80 12.93 7.11
C TRP A 550 -28.35 11.62 6.54
N ALA A 551 -29.47 11.67 5.80
CA ALA A 551 -30.03 10.50 5.13
C ALA A 551 -29.09 9.81 4.11
N SER A 552 -27.95 10.41 3.73
CA SER A 552 -26.91 9.75 2.93
C SER A 552 -26.11 8.74 3.74
N PHE A 553 -25.90 8.99 5.02
CA PHE A 553 -25.05 8.17 5.89
C PHE A 553 -25.65 6.79 6.15
N SER A 554 -26.98 6.67 6.16
CA SER A 554 -27.68 5.39 6.32
C SER A 554 -27.83 4.57 5.03
N GLN A 555 -27.29 5.05 3.90
CA GLN A 555 -27.32 4.32 2.64
C GLN A 555 -26.17 3.30 2.54
N PRO A 556 -26.46 2.01 2.32
CA PRO A 556 -25.41 1.01 2.15
C PRO A 556 -24.64 1.22 0.83
N TYR A 557 -23.39 0.77 0.85
CA TYR A 557 -22.50 0.57 -0.29
C TYR A 557 -23.25 0.08 -1.54
N SER A 558 -22.92 0.66 -2.70
CA SER A 558 -23.46 0.22 -3.99
C SER A 558 -22.47 0.46 -5.12
N PRO A 559 -22.12 -0.55 -5.95
CA PRO A 559 -21.25 -0.35 -7.10
C PRO A 559 -21.94 0.39 -8.27
N LYS A 560 -23.18 0.88 -8.09
CA LYS A 560 -24.01 1.52 -9.14
C LYS A 560 -24.74 2.79 -8.70
N LEU A 561 -24.88 3.04 -7.40
CA LEU A 561 -25.65 4.17 -6.84
C LEU A 561 -24.75 4.99 -5.91
N PRO A 562 -25.09 6.27 -5.62
CA PRO A 562 -24.34 7.08 -4.66
C PRO A 562 -24.21 6.38 -3.31
N TRP A 563 -22.99 6.33 -2.77
CA TRP A 563 -22.67 5.70 -1.49
C TRP A 563 -21.45 6.37 -0.86
N SER A 564 -21.25 6.18 0.44
CA SER A 564 -20.03 6.54 1.18
C SER A 564 -19.86 5.70 2.45
N SER A 565 -20.96 5.32 3.11
CA SER A 565 -20.96 4.41 4.25
C SER A 565 -20.78 2.94 3.86
N LEU A 566 -19.96 2.21 4.60
CA LEU A 566 -19.90 0.74 4.58
C LEU A 566 -19.57 0.18 5.97
N SER A 567 -20.07 -1.03 6.28
CA SER A 567 -19.66 -1.80 7.47
C SER A 567 -18.85 -3.02 7.04
N VAL A 568 -17.69 -3.28 7.65
CA VAL A 568 -16.80 -4.41 7.30
C VAL A 568 -16.16 -4.95 8.58
N ASP A 569 -16.21 -6.27 8.80
CA ASP A 569 -15.66 -6.93 10.01
C ASP A 569 -16.14 -6.31 11.34
N LYS A 570 -17.40 -5.81 11.37
CA LYS A 570 -18.03 -4.99 12.43
C LYS A 570 -17.47 -3.57 12.62
N HIS A 571 -16.70 -3.04 11.69
CA HIS A 571 -16.26 -1.64 11.68
C HIS A 571 -17.07 -0.80 10.71
N LEU A 572 -17.54 0.38 11.13
CA LEU A 572 -18.26 1.35 10.30
C LEU A 572 -17.28 2.34 9.70
N TYR A 573 -17.34 2.54 8.38
CA TYR A 573 -16.46 3.45 7.65
C TYR A 573 -17.25 4.45 6.79
N PHE A 574 -16.72 5.67 6.69
CA PHE A 574 -17.14 6.70 5.73
C PHE A 574 -16.02 6.92 4.70
N GLU A 575 -16.18 6.42 3.48
CA GLU A 575 -15.15 6.42 2.44
C GLU A 575 -14.95 7.82 1.81
N GLU A 576 -13.70 8.30 1.76
CA GLU A 576 -13.35 9.60 1.15
C GLU A 576 -13.46 9.60 -0.38
N PHE A 577 -13.25 8.45 -1.05
CA PHE A 577 -13.15 8.30 -2.51
C PHE A 577 -14.15 7.29 -3.08
N ALA A 578 -15.42 7.39 -2.67
CA ALA A 578 -16.47 6.42 -2.96
C ALA A 578 -16.85 6.39 -4.45
N SER A 579 -16.51 5.28 -5.11
CA SER A 579 -16.70 5.06 -6.56
C SER A 579 -16.79 3.54 -6.86
N ASN A 580 -16.36 3.11 -8.05
CA ASN A 580 -16.31 1.72 -8.49
C ASN A 580 -14.99 0.98 -8.14
N GLN A 581 -14.05 1.65 -7.47
CA GLN A 581 -12.76 1.10 -7.04
C GLN A 581 -12.88 0.45 -5.64
N PRO A 582 -11.92 -0.41 -5.24
CA PRO A 582 -11.83 -0.88 -3.85
C PRO A 582 -11.68 0.32 -2.90
N PRO A 583 -12.46 0.40 -1.81
CA PRO A 583 -12.36 1.49 -0.83
C PRO A 583 -10.92 1.66 -0.32
N LEU A 584 -10.48 2.91 -0.13
CA LEU A 584 -9.18 3.17 0.50
C LEU A 584 -9.24 3.16 2.02
N LEU A 585 -10.41 3.51 2.58
CA LEU A 585 -10.65 3.66 4.02
C LEU A 585 -9.66 4.68 4.60
N VAL A 586 -9.81 5.93 4.13
CA VAL A 586 -8.95 7.08 4.46
C VAL A 586 -9.35 7.69 5.80
N LEU A 587 -8.39 7.91 6.70
CA LEU A 587 -8.69 8.45 8.05
C LEU A 587 -9.18 9.89 7.99
N ASN A 588 -8.51 10.75 7.22
CA ASN A 588 -8.83 12.18 7.06
C ASN A 588 -10.33 12.42 6.79
N GLY A 589 -10.87 11.84 5.71
CA GLY A 589 -12.26 12.00 5.31
C GLY A 589 -13.25 11.26 6.21
N HIS A 590 -12.84 10.17 6.85
CA HIS A 590 -13.63 9.50 7.87
C HIS A 590 -13.87 10.40 9.08
N VAL A 591 -12.85 11.07 9.61
CA VAL A 591 -13.02 11.95 10.78
C VAL A 591 -13.73 13.26 10.42
N PHE A 592 -13.54 13.80 9.21
CA PHE A 592 -14.38 14.91 8.74
C PHE A 592 -15.86 14.51 8.53
N ALA A 593 -16.14 13.23 8.29
CA ALA A 593 -17.51 12.71 8.31
C ALA A 593 -18.08 12.70 9.74
N LEU A 594 -17.28 12.25 10.73
CA LEU A 594 -17.65 12.29 12.16
C LEU A 594 -17.94 13.72 12.67
N PHE A 595 -17.19 14.73 12.23
CA PHE A 595 -17.46 16.13 12.61
C PHE A 595 -18.84 16.64 12.15
N GLY A 596 -19.27 16.23 10.95
CA GLY A 596 -20.62 16.53 10.45
C GLY A 596 -21.72 15.82 11.25
N LEU A 597 -21.47 14.58 11.67
CA LEU A 597 -22.38 13.83 12.54
C LEU A 597 -22.49 14.46 13.93
N TYR A 598 -21.38 14.93 14.50
CA TYR A 598 -21.38 15.64 15.78
C TYR A 598 -22.23 16.93 15.72
N ASP A 599 -21.99 17.80 14.73
CA ASP A 599 -22.75 19.05 14.57
C ASP A 599 -24.26 18.77 14.47
N TYR A 600 -24.66 17.83 13.61
CA TYR A 600 -26.07 17.49 13.40
C TYR A 600 -26.70 16.75 14.60
N TRP A 601 -25.95 15.93 15.33
CA TRP A 601 -26.41 15.38 16.61
C TRP A 601 -26.66 16.49 17.62
N ARG A 602 -25.75 17.46 17.74
CA ARG A 602 -25.83 18.57 18.70
C ARG A 602 -27.08 19.43 18.47
N HIS A 603 -27.42 19.67 17.21
CA HIS A 603 -28.62 20.42 16.80
C HIS A 603 -29.93 19.64 16.97
N THR A 604 -29.94 18.33 16.76
CA THR A 604 -31.17 17.52 16.70
C THR A 604 -31.44 16.62 17.90
N GLY A 605 -30.43 16.35 18.74
CA GLY A 605 -30.49 15.34 19.81
C GLY A 605 -30.66 13.89 19.31
N ASN A 606 -30.48 13.63 18.02
CA ASN A 606 -30.88 12.37 17.39
C ASN A 606 -29.95 11.20 17.78
N ALA A 607 -30.47 10.28 18.60
CA ALA A 607 -29.74 9.13 19.13
C ALA A 607 -29.15 8.19 18.04
N GLU A 608 -29.76 8.10 16.85
CA GLU A 608 -29.19 7.29 15.76
C GLU A 608 -27.94 7.96 15.17
N VAL A 609 -27.86 9.30 15.16
CA VAL A 609 -26.66 10.04 14.74
C VAL A 609 -25.51 9.77 15.71
N ALA A 610 -25.80 9.77 17.02
CA ALA A 610 -24.82 9.37 18.04
C ALA A 610 -24.34 7.92 17.84
N ARG A 611 -25.22 6.98 17.51
CA ARG A 611 -24.85 5.57 17.23
C ARG A 611 -23.96 5.41 15.99
N TYR A 612 -24.12 6.28 14.98
CA TYR A 612 -23.21 6.34 13.83
C TYR A 612 -21.87 7.01 14.17
N PHE A 613 -21.87 8.04 15.04
CA PHE A 613 -20.64 8.63 15.54
C PHE A 613 -19.83 7.61 16.34
N ASP A 614 -20.43 6.95 17.34
CA ASP A 614 -19.80 5.93 18.18
C ASP A 614 -19.19 4.80 17.33
N GLY A 615 -19.95 4.25 16.37
CA GLY A 615 -19.43 3.19 15.48
C GLY A 615 -18.24 3.60 14.60
N GLY A 616 -18.24 4.84 14.09
CA GLY A 616 -17.10 5.38 13.33
C GLY A 616 -15.90 5.71 14.22
N ALA A 617 -16.14 6.32 15.38
CA ALA A 617 -15.11 6.65 16.37
C ALA A 617 -14.43 5.39 16.93
N THR A 618 -15.22 4.36 17.26
CA THR A 618 -14.75 3.00 17.59
C THR A 618 -13.87 2.43 16.49
N THR A 619 -14.26 2.62 15.22
CA THR A 619 -13.50 2.14 14.05
C THR A 619 -12.16 2.86 13.90
N VAL A 620 -12.07 4.15 14.25
CA VAL A 620 -10.79 4.87 14.27
C VAL A 620 -9.80 4.20 15.24
N LEU A 621 -10.23 3.93 16.48
CA LEU A 621 -9.40 3.34 17.54
C LEU A 621 -9.03 1.87 17.27
N ASP A 622 -10.02 0.97 17.18
CA ASP A 622 -9.80 -0.48 17.10
C ASP A 622 -9.16 -0.93 15.78
N ARG A 623 -9.32 -0.15 14.69
CA ARG A 623 -9.02 -0.62 13.34
C ARG A 623 -8.21 0.31 12.46
N MET A 624 -8.51 1.61 12.40
CA MET A 624 -7.77 2.51 11.49
C MET A 624 -6.38 2.84 12.03
N MET A 625 -6.29 3.27 13.29
CA MET A 625 -5.03 3.71 13.90
C MET A 625 -3.94 2.61 13.94
N PRO A 626 -4.24 1.35 14.33
CA PRO A 626 -3.27 0.25 14.27
C PRO A 626 -2.76 -0.08 12.86
N LEU A 627 -3.54 0.19 11.81
CA LEU A 627 -3.19 -0.18 10.43
C LEU A 627 -2.46 0.92 9.65
N ILE A 628 -2.65 2.20 10.00
CA ILE A 628 -1.92 3.31 9.37
C ILE A 628 -0.59 3.66 10.05
N ARG A 629 -0.39 3.26 11.32
CA ARG A 629 0.79 3.65 12.11
C ARG A 629 2.09 3.13 11.47
N VAL A 630 3.14 3.96 11.56
CA VAL A 630 4.51 3.61 11.19
C VAL A 630 5.40 4.04 12.35
N GLU A 631 5.90 3.08 13.14
CA GLU A 631 6.74 3.40 14.30
C GLU A 631 7.97 4.23 13.88
N LYS A 632 8.20 5.36 14.54
CA LYS A 632 9.28 6.32 14.23
C LYS A 632 9.26 6.81 12.77
N GLY A 633 8.07 6.96 12.18
CA GLY A 633 7.89 7.43 10.82
C GLY A 633 6.54 8.10 10.56
N VAL A 634 6.39 8.61 9.34
CA VAL A 634 5.15 9.24 8.87
C VAL A 634 4.12 8.14 8.59
N SER A 635 2.97 8.20 9.25
CA SER A 635 1.86 7.26 9.06
C SER A 635 1.27 7.30 7.65
N TYR A 636 0.64 6.20 7.24
CA TYR A 636 -0.06 6.11 5.96
C TYR A 636 -1.36 6.92 5.97
N TYR A 637 -1.78 7.43 4.81
CA TYR A 637 -3.02 8.18 4.66
C TYR A 637 -4.29 7.30 4.77
N CYS A 638 -4.19 6.02 4.41
CA CYS A 638 -5.33 5.13 4.22
C CYS A 638 -5.05 3.68 4.67
N VAL A 639 -6.12 2.92 4.93
CA VAL A 639 -6.06 1.63 5.63
C VAL A 639 -5.95 0.43 4.68
N GLN A 640 -6.35 0.52 3.41
CA GLN A 640 -6.30 -0.62 2.47
C GLN A 640 -4.86 -1.09 2.22
N THR A 641 -4.45 -2.18 2.86
CA THR A 641 -3.03 -2.50 3.06
C THR A 641 -2.26 -2.84 1.79
N GLU A 642 -2.88 -3.52 0.81
CA GLU A 642 -2.23 -3.86 -0.47
C GLU A 642 -1.86 -2.62 -1.32
N TYR A 643 -2.52 -1.48 -1.10
CA TYR A 643 -2.38 -0.26 -1.90
C TYR A 643 -1.75 0.90 -1.11
N CYS A 644 -2.14 1.05 0.16
CA CYS A 644 -1.75 2.16 1.02
C CYS A 644 -0.41 1.96 1.75
N GLN A 645 0.05 0.72 1.99
CA GLN A 645 1.33 0.47 2.68
C GLN A 645 2.54 0.63 1.74
N SER A 646 2.76 1.86 1.29
CA SER A 646 3.82 2.31 0.39
C SER A 646 4.26 3.72 0.79
N PRO A 647 5.57 4.08 0.68
CA PRO A 647 6.04 5.44 0.99
C PRO A 647 5.34 6.55 0.21
N LEU A 648 4.72 6.23 -0.93
CA LEU A 648 3.87 7.15 -1.70
C LEU A 648 2.72 7.74 -0.87
N TRP A 649 2.17 6.97 0.08
CA TRP A 649 1.03 7.34 0.93
C TRP A 649 1.42 7.89 2.30
N GLN A 650 2.71 8.10 2.55
CA GLN A 650 3.22 8.70 3.79
C GLN A 650 3.38 10.20 3.58
N ASN A 651 2.44 11.00 4.08
CA ASN A 651 2.40 12.45 3.87
C ASN A 651 2.42 13.22 5.20
N GLN A 652 3.46 14.03 5.38
CA GLN A 652 3.74 14.82 6.59
C GLN A 652 2.61 15.81 6.94
N LYS A 653 1.94 16.42 5.94
CA LYS A 653 0.79 17.31 6.16
C LYS A 653 -0.38 16.54 6.77
N TYR A 654 -0.71 15.38 6.22
CA TYR A 654 -1.83 14.59 6.71
C TYR A 654 -1.54 13.88 8.04
N HIS A 655 -0.31 13.45 8.29
CA HIS A 655 0.10 12.95 9.60
C HIS A 655 -0.14 13.98 10.71
N ALA A 656 0.22 15.25 10.48
CA ALA A 656 -0.05 16.34 11.43
C ALA A 656 -1.55 16.73 11.52
N ILE A 657 -2.32 16.56 10.43
CA ILE A 657 -3.78 16.72 10.46
C ILE A 657 -4.44 15.61 11.29
N HIS A 658 -4.00 14.35 11.15
CA HIS A 658 -4.54 13.22 11.89
C HIS A 658 -4.37 13.41 13.41
N SER A 659 -3.20 13.86 13.91
CA SER A 659 -3.04 14.20 15.33
C SER A 659 -4.03 15.27 15.82
N TRP A 660 -4.31 16.31 15.01
CA TRP A 660 -5.30 17.33 15.36
C TRP A 660 -6.75 16.82 15.29
N GLN A 661 -7.06 15.96 14.32
CA GLN A 661 -8.36 15.31 14.20
C GLN A 661 -8.63 14.39 15.40
N LEU A 662 -7.62 13.67 15.88
CA LEU A 662 -7.67 12.85 17.09
C LEU A 662 -7.85 13.71 18.36
N ASP A 663 -7.05 14.77 18.57
CA ASP A 663 -7.29 15.75 19.64
C ASP A 663 -8.72 16.31 19.62
N THR A 664 -9.32 16.44 18.43
CA THR A 664 -10.68 16.95 18.28
C THR A 664 -11.68 15.88 18.68
N LEU A 665 -11.55 14.64 18.19
CA LEU A 665 -12.41 13.52 18.64
C LEU A 665 -12.36 13.32 20.16
N ALA A 666 -11.19 13.47 20.79
CA ALA A 666 -11.05 13.46 22.25
C ALA A 666 -11.93 14.50 22.94
N ARG A 667 -11.99 15.74 22.42
CA ARG A 667 -12.87 16.79 22.95
C ARG A 667 -14.36 16.49 22.76
N LEU A 668 -14.75 15.94 21.60
CA LEU A 668 -16.16 15.64 21.30
C LEU A 668 -16.72 14.44 22.09
N SER A 669 -15.86 13.53 22.53
CA SER A 669 -16.22 12.25 23.17
C SER A 669 -15.86 12.15 24.67
N GLY A 670 -14.99 13.03 25.16
CA GLY A 670 -14.35 12.88 26.46
C GLY A 670 -13.37 11.69 26.54
N ASP A 671 -13.15 10.94 25.46
CA ASP A 671 -12.32 9.74 25.45
C ASP A 671 -10.84 10.08 25.27
N ALA A 672 -10.03 9.65 26.24
CA ALA A 672 -8.61 9.92 26.30
C ALA A 672 -7.79 9.10 25.27
N GLU A 673 -8.28 7.95 24.78
CA GLU A 673 -7.51 7.08 23.87
C GLU A 673 -7.18 7.84 22.57
N PHE A 674 -8.08 8.70 22.09
CA PHE A 674 -7.81 9.59 20.95
C PHE A 674 -6.61 10.52 21.21
N THR A 675 -6.43 11.04 22.42
CA THR A 675 -5.27 11.88 22.76
C THR A 675 -3.99 11.05 22.84
N GLU A 676 -4.05 9.83 23.40
CA GLU A 676 -2.91 8.91 23.43
C GLU A 676 -2.45 8.53 22.01
N TRP A 677 -3.37 8.32 21.08
CA TRP A 677 -3.07 8.12 19.66
C TRP A 677 -2.54 9.38 18.97
N ALA A 678 -3.06 10.57 19.31
CA ALA A 678 -2.59 11.83 18.76
C ALA A 678 -1.12 12.12 19.14
N ASP A 679 -0.77 11.89 20.41
CA ASP A 679 0.59 12.00 20.94
C ASP A 679 1.51 10.87 20.46
N THR A 680 0.97 9.67 20.25
CA THR A 680 1.71 8.56 19.62
C THR A 680 2.19 8.93 18.21
N LEU A 681 1.35 9.57 17.39
CA LEU A 681 1.77 10.08 16.08
C LEU A 681 2.85 11.17 16.22
N ARG A 682 2.66 12.15 17.12
CA ARG A 682 3.65 13.22 17.41
C ARG A 682 5.00 12.68 17.91
N ALA A 683 5.01 11.50 18.53
CA ALA A 683 6.22 10.81 18.97
C ALA A 683 6.87 9.99 17.84
N ASP A 684 6.09 9.41 16.92
CA ASP A 684 6.61 8.72 15.74
C ASP A 684 7.26 9.68 14.74
N TRP A 685 6.71 10.87 14.52
CA TRP A 685 7.35 11.88 13.66
C TRP A 685 7.12 13.33 14.15
N GLN A 686 8.22 14.09 14.23
CA GLN A 686 8.18 15.53 14.48
C GLN A 686 8.66 16.32 13.26
N PRO A 687 8.03 17.48 12.95
CA PRO A 687 8.53 18.38 11.93
C PRO A 687 9.90 18.95 12.34
N PRO A 688 10.86 19.17 11.41
CA PRO A 688 12.23 19.60 11.74
C PRO A 688 12.42 20.97 12.44
N ASN A 689 11.35 21.64 12.87
CA ASN A 689 11.35 22.98 13.46
C ASN A 689 10.37 23.12 14.65
N ALA A 690 10.32 22.12 15.53
CA ALA A 690 9.31 21.99 16.61
C ALA A 690 9.18 23.17 17.60
N ASN A 691 10.12 24.12 17.63
CA ASN A 691 10.14 25.27 18.55
C ASN A 691 9.18 26.43 18.19
N ARG A 692 8.16 26.21 17.34
CA ARG A 692 7.12 27.22 17.06
C ARG A 692 5.71 26.64 17.18
N ARG A 693 4.97 27.09 18.21
CA ARG A 693 3.51 27.18 18.17
C ARG A 693 3.13 28.22 17.10
N GLN A 694 3.16 27.83 15.84
CA GLN A 694 2.72 28.67 14.73
C GLN A 694 1.27 28.34 14.37
N THR A 695 0.40 29.31 14.63
CA THR A 695 -0.89 29.44 13.94
C THR A 695 -0.63 29.49 12.43
N GLN A 696 -1.32 28.63 11.68
CA GLN A 696 -1.06 28.27 10.27
C GLN A 696 0.29 27.58 9.99
N PRO A 697 0.29 26.43 9.26
CA PRO A 697 1.51 25.75 8.85
C PRO A 697 2.14 26.45 7.63
N GLN A 698 3.20 27.24 7.82
CA GLN A 698 3.96 27.72 6.67
C GLN A 698 4.74 26.57 6.00
N ILE A 699 4.49 26.39 4.72
CA ILE A 699 5.13 25.37 3.87
C ILE A 699 6.65 25.62 3.84
N PRO A 700 7.49 24.66 4.27
CA PRO A 700 8.93 24.74 4.02
C PRO A 700 9.18 24.58 2.50
N PRO A 701 10.16 25.30 1.91
CA PRO A 701 10.40 25.25 0.47
C PRO A 701 10.63 23.81 0.01
N THR A 702 9.81 23.36 -0.93
CA THR A 702 9.76 21.97 -1.40
C THR A 702 11.05 21.57 -2.12
N ASP A 703 11.61 20.43 -1.75
CA ASP A 703 12.62 19.75 -2.57
C ASP A 703 11.99 19.41 -3.95
N PRO A 704 12.53 19.95 -5.07
CA PRO A 704 11.97 19.73 -6.41
C PRO A 704 12.15 18.30 -6.94
N HIS A 705 12.69 17.37 -6.16
CA HIS A 705 12.86 15.97 -6.53
C HIS A 705 11.80 15.02 -5.95
N SER A 706 10.81 15.52 -5.21
CA SER A 706 9.57 14.75 -5.01
C SER A 706 8.72 14.77 -6.29
N GLY A 707 8.29 13.60 -6.76
CA GLY A 707 7.62 13.42 -8.06
C GLY A 707 6.17 13.93 -8.15
N MET A 708 5.83 15.04 -7.48
CA MET A 708 4.55 15.71 -7.67
C MET A 708 4.54 16.41 -9.04
N GLY A 709 3.88 15.80 -10.02
CA GLY A 709 3.81 16.32 -11.38
C GLY A 709 2.90 17.54 -11.48
N GLY A 710 3.49 18.74 -11.52
CA GLY A 710 2.82 20.00 -11.85
C GLY A 710 2.62 20.92 -10.64
N ASP A 711 2.91 22.21 -10.85
CA ASP A 711 2.75 23.26 -9.85
C ASP A 711 1.30 23.47 -9.38
N SER A 712 1.21 24.11 -8.21
CA SER A 712 0.12 24.95 -7.68
C SER A 712 -1.04 24.33 -6.90
N ASP A 713 -1.54 25.16 -5.99
CA ASP A 713 -2.94 25.20 -5.50
C ASP A 713 -3.50 23.91 -4.87
N TRP A 714 -2.67 23.21 -4.07
CA TRP A 714 -3.18 22.24 -3.10
C TRP A 714 -4.10 22.92 -2.09
N ILE A 715 -5.40 22.65 -2.19
CA ILE A 715 -6.43 23.19 -1.28
C ILE A 715 -6.01 22.94 0.19
N GLU A 716 -6.02 24.01 0.97
CA GLU A 716 -5.69 23.96 2.40
C GLU A 716 -6.93 23.70 3.26
N PRO A 717 -6.78 22.84 4.28
CA PRO A 717 -7.50 22.89 5.55
C PRO A 717 -6.59 23.36 6.71
#